data_AF-A0A0J8QL75-F1
#
_entry.id   AF-A0A0J8QL75-F1
#
_cell.length_a   1.000
_cell.length_b   1.000
_cell.length_c   1.000
_cell.angle_alpha   90.00
_cell.angle_beta   90.00
_cell.angle_gamma   90.00
#
_symmetry.space_group_name_H-M   'P 1'
#
loop_
_entity.id
_entity.type
_entity.pdbx_description
1 polymer ?
#
loop_
_entity_poly.entity_id
_entity_poly.type
_entity_poly.pdbx_seq_one_letter_code
_entity_poly.pdbx_strand_id
1 'polypeptide(L)'
;MSVISYQVWITSDCEDTSEARKKDPDVSTVSQWFDNYERKIHSGDTDRLALLSCIFPEKRPERVFRLREPSLTKIVGRCLLLGASRKQELDRWREKGWGDLGQCVEYVMRQAENCLEGQDEVTVEEIDLALAKVASRCRFSGPTARYQYSAVGVDETLSPIFRRLSSRDAKWFTRLILKDFNPVTIPTQLILRHFHFLLPKLLFFQNSLEGALMFLAKEPINSFPPRPEAHYADLLSKLALPHLRPEVGFKTGRADFLKARSLKHCCKMADGRIMGVEKKYDGEYCQIHIDLSKADSMRIFSKSGKDSTRDRRAVHNTLRKSLRIGKNDCRFSTRCIVECEILVWSDRDSSILPFHKLRKHITRSGSFIGIDNDSQPDASEHLYLAFFDVLMVDDDVCLSKPYRQRRQILQDIVDPIEGYSELAQQQTINFSHPDSYELLRDAVAMAAALRWEGLVLKGSDEPYFPLFEENADVNFGRWIKLKKEYIPGLGDSVDFALIGARYDAQDALQCPNVKNLSWTSFFVGCQEGDNQNLSVKTRNYRVIDVLGRHNISPKLMQTLNQLGQFQACEQGSEPCPFSIRIDQPQIPEMEVFFRIPFVVELVGSGFERPHCARYFTLRFPRLLKIHSDRGLDDAVSFEELQQLAEAARAVPVEQLSQEIAIWTAKLDAKDSKLEYIVDDSEMSSASSDSPDRISSETLNFAMMGLNESFIDNRNHIDIPSYKLVSAPVPPVQRQGLNFPAIRTMNSHSLEIEIHKTSTNSLPSMNILPDNTQSTSAVEDSFRSTNASSGFLTDLKASSRKTNRHNSPGENIPSDPVTIPTSPLSPNELANLENKPRVLKGKISEQPTKTQSWNTFTQSHCVLSKKARQGSPHAAFQEDSIRPWHFEKGSSLGRRVFEEIKSVVNFVNFELFR
;
A
#
# COMPACT_ATOMS: atom_id res chain seq x y z
N MET A 1 15.05 11.57 22.83
CA MET A 1 15.88 12.59 22.13
C MET A 1 15.08 13.87 21.97
N SER A 2 15.70 15.05 22.14
CA SER A 2 15.04 16.33 21.83
C SER A 2 15.07 16.68 20.34
N VAL A 3 14.14 17.53 19.90
CA VAL A 3 14.05 18.09 18.55
C VAL A 3 15.28 18.93 18.18
N ILE A 4 16.02 19.46 19.16
CA ILE A 4 17.34 20.09 18.91
C ILE A 4 18.35 19.07 18.35
N SER A 5 18.19 17.76 18.60
CA SER A 5 19.00 16.73 17.95
C SER A 5 18.50 16.35 16.53
N TYR A 6 17.41 16.94 16.03
CA TYR A 6 16.97 16.82 14.62
C TYR A 6 17.51 17.95 13.72
N GLN A 7 18.36 18.83 14.25
CA GLN A 7 18.81 20.07 13.60
C GLN A 7 19.63 19.92 12.30
N VAL A 8 19.88 18.69 11.82
CA VAL A 8 20.69 18.42 10.62
C VAL A 8 19.92 17.58 9.59
N TRP A 9 18.61 17.82 9.47
CA TRP A 9 17.77 17.26 8.42
C TRP A 9 17.33 18.33 7.42
N ILE A 10 18.15 18.43 6.36
CA ILE A 10 17.95 19.10 5.07
C ILE A 10 17.96 20.64 5.06
N THR A 11 19.04 21.16 4.48
CA THR A 11 19.08 22.44 3.73
C THR A 11 19.64 22.13 2.34
N SER A 12 18.81 22.21 1.31
CA SER A 12 19.19 21.89 -0.08
C SER A 12 18.72 22.94 -1.09
N ASP A 13 18.69 24.22 -0.68
CA ASP A 13 18.72 25.36 -1.59
C ASP A 13 20.19 25.81 -1.70
N CYS A 14 20.92 25.27 -2.68
CA CYS A 14 22.30 25.64 -2.99
C CYS A 14 22.54 25.63 -4.50
N GLU A 15 22.10 26.69 -5.17
CA GLU A 15 22.86 27.19 -6.31
C GLU A 15 24.16 27.81 -5.75
N ASP A 16 25.30 27.09 -5.77
CA ASP A 16 26.54 27.61 -6.39
C ASP A 16 27.73 26.61 -6.39
N THR A 17 28.74 26.94 -7.21
CA THR A 17 30.09 26.36 -7.36
C THR A 17 30.20 24.95 -7.98
N SER A 18 31.25 24.78 -8.80
CA SER A 18 31.42 23.64 -9.69
C SER A 18 32.12 22.42 -9.08
N GLU A 19 32.81 22.56 -7.95
CA GLU A 19 33.62 21.49 -7.33
C GLU A 19 32.81 20.54 -6.43
N ALA A 20 31.65 20.98 -5.92
CA ALA A 20 30.79 20.18 -5.03
C ALA A 20 30.26 18.88 -5.68
N ARG A 21 30.27 18.78 -7.02
CA ARG A 21 29.68 17.71 -7.83
C ARG A 21 30.28 16.30 -7.65
N LYS A 22 31.19 16.08 -6.69
CA LYS A 22 31.81 14.78 -6.38
C LYS A 22 31.34 14.12 -5.08
N LYS A 23 30.50 14.77 -4.28
CA LYS A 23 29.85 14.16 -3.12
C LYS A 23 28.38 14.55 -3.09
N ASP A 24 27.52 13.57 -2.88
CA ASP A 24 26.13 13.81 -2.53
C ASP A 24 26.07 14.50 -1.14
N PRO A 25 25.52 15.72 -1.04
CA PRO A 25 25.50 16.47 0.20
C PRO A 25 24.57 15.84 1.24
N ASP A 26 23.48 15.20 0.83
CA ASP A 26 22.54 14.55 1.75
C ASP A 26 23.19 13.30 2.37
N VAL A 27 23.95 12.53 1.59
CA VAL A 27 24.73 11.37 2.10
C VAL A 27 25.75 11.81 3.15
N SER A 28 26.47 12.91 2.92
CA SER A 28 27.42 13.46 3.89
C SER A 28 26.72 13.94 5.17
N THR A 29 25.57 14.61 5.01
CA THR A 29 24.76 15.17 6.11
C THR A 29 24.19 14.06 7.00
N VAL A 30 23.59 13.02 6.41
CA VAL A 30 23.12 11.82 7.11
C VAL A 30 24.25 11.16 7.88
N SER A 31 25.40 10.97 7.25
CA SER A 31 26.55 10.28 7.85
C SER A 31 27.02 11.01 9.12
N GLN A 32 27.28 12.31 9.00
CA GLN A 32 27.72 13.15 10.10
C GLN A 32 26.69 13.26 11.23
N TRP A 33 25.39 13.24 10.92
CA TRP A 33 24.34 13.18 11.94
C TRP A 33 24.43 11.89 12.77
N PHE A 34 24.55 10.73 12.11
CA PHE A 34 24.71 9.46 12.82
C PHE A 34 26.01 9.41 13.64
N ASP A 35 27.13 9.90 13.10
CA ASP A 35 28.40 9.98 13.85
C ASP A 35 28.29 10.83 15.14
N ASN A 36 27.60 11.96 15.06
CA ASN A 36 27.40 12.86 16.21
C ASN A 36 26.44 12.29 17.27
N TYR A 37 25.50 11.41 16.89
CA TYR A 37 24.40 10.98 17.76
C TYR A 37 24.37 9.47 18.09
N GLU A 38 25.22 8.62 17.50
CA GLU A 38 25.26 7.16 17.69
C GLU A 38 25.12 6.73 19.16
N ARG A 39 25.93 7.30 20.06
CA ARG A 39 25.88 6.98 21.51
C ARG A 39 24.53 7.29 22.18
N LYS A 40 23.77 8.26 21.65
CA LYS A 40 22.40 8.57 22.10
C LYS A 40 21.35 7.70 21.39
N ILE A 41 21.55 7.33 20.13
CA ILE A 41 20.64 6.44 19.39
C ILE A 41 20.60 5.04 20.04
N HIS A 42 21.74 4.59 20.56
CA HIS A 42 21.90 3.27 21.19
C HIS A 42 21.97 3.29 22.73
N SER A 43 21.72 4.44 23.38
CA SER A 43 21.56 4.49 24.84
C SER A 43 20.26 3.82 25.29
N GLY A 44 20.28 3.15 26.45
CA GLY A 44 19.11 2.46 27.01
C GLY A 44 17.89 3.37 27.26
N ASP A 45 18.12 4.67 27.46
CA ASP A 45 17.10 5.68 27.73
C ASP A 45 16.37 6.22 26.48
N THR A 46 16.80 5.83 25.26
CA THR A 46 16.24 6.34 24.00
C THR A 46 15.23 5.36 23.40
N ASP A 47 14.00 5.83 23.15
CA ASP A 47 13.02 5.03 22.42
C ASP A 47 13.37 5.00 20.92
N ARG A 48 14.05 3.91 20.54
CA ARG A 48 14.43 3.57 19.17
C ARG A 48 13.22 3.42 18.23
N LEU A 49 12.04 3.04 18.74
CA LEU A 49 10.81 2.95 17.96
C LEU A 49 10.20 4.35 17.73
N ALA A 50 10.20 5.23 18.72
CA ALA A 50 9.76 6.61 18.57
C ALA A 50 10.62 7.38 17.56
N LEU A 51 11.95 7.26 17.67
CA LEU A 51 12.92 7.82 16.72
C LEU A 51 12.65 7.35 15.28
N LEU A 52 12.55 6.03 15.05
CA LEU A 52 12.26 5.49 13.71
C LEU A 52 10.83 5.80 13.24
N SER A 53 9.85 5.93 14.13
CA SER A 53 8.47 6.32 13.77
C SER A 53 8.36 7.78 13.34
N CYS A 54 9.24 8.65 13.84
CA CYS A 54 9.33 10.05 13.43
C CYS A 54 10.07 10.24 12.10
N ILE A 55 11.05 9.38 11.78
CA ILE A 55 11.76 9.41 10.49
C ILE A 55 10.94 8.70 9.39
N PHE A 56 10.27 7.59 9.74
CA PHE A 56 9.56 6.72 8.80
C PHE A 56 8.08 6.51 9.20
N PRO A 57 7.26 7.58 9.21
CA PRO A 57 5.86 7.49 9.63
C PRO A 57 4.99 6.64 8.70
N GLU A 58 5.42 6.40 7.46
CA GLU A 58 4.77 5.51 6.50
C GLU A 58 4.98 4.02 6.85
N LYS A 59 6.06 3.66 7.56
CA LYS A 59 6.25 2.33 8.17
C LYS A 59 5.40 2.11 9.43
N ARG A 60 4.50 3.05 9.76
CA ARG A 60 3.49 2.96 10.84
C ARG A 60 2.07 2.81 10.27
N PRO A 61 1.75 1.75 9.51
CA PRO A 61 0.45 1.59 8.82
C PRO A 61 -0.73 1.36 9.78
N GLU A 62 -0.46 1.03 11.04
CA GLU A 62 -1.45 0.90 12.11
C GLU A 62 -1.93 2.25 12.67
N ARG A 63 -1.14 3.33 12.56
CA ARG A 63 -1.52 4.70 12.95
C ARG A 63 -2.10 5.47 11.77
N VAL A 64 -3.39 5.74 11.80
CA VAL A 64 -4.09 6.55 10.77
C VAL A 64 -4.72 7.76 11.45
N PHE A 65 -4.17 8.97 11.26
CA PHE A 65 -4.66 10.16 11.95
C PHE A 65 -5.99 10.71 11.38
N ARG A 66 -6.29 10.39 10.11
CA ARG A 66 -7.40 10.97 9.33
C ARG A 66 -7.36 12.51 9.19
N LEU A 67 -6.20 13.11 9.47
CA LEU A 67 -5.91 14.51 9.24
C LEU A 67 -5.39 14.69 7.81
N ARG A 68 -6.02 15.63 7.11
CA ARG A 68 -5.57 16.21 5.84
C ARG A 68 -5.36 17.71 6.03
N GLU A 69 -4.68 18.32 5.09
CA GLU A 69 -4.26 19.72 5.06
C GLU A 69 -5.44 20.67 5.41
N PRO A 70 -6.66 20.57 4.81
CA PRO A 70 -7.81 21.42 5.16
C PRO A 70 -8.34 21.25 6.60
N SER A 71 -8.04 20.13 7.25
CA SER A 71 -8.38 19.87 8.66
C SER A 71 -7.24 20.22 9.60
N LEU A 72 -5.99 20.06 9.15
CA LEU A 72 -4.79 20.35 9.93
C LEU A 72 -4.57 21.86 10.04
N THR A 73 -4.78 22.66 8.97
CA THR A 73 -4.82 24.13 9.05
C THR A 73 -5.77 24.62 10.16
N LYS A 74 -6.95 24.00 10.27
CA LYS A 74 -7.94 24.33 11.30
C LYS A 74 -7.52 23.91 12.72
N ILE A 75 -6.68 22.87 12.86
CA ILE A 75 -6.14 22.40 14.14
C ILE A 75 -4.95 23.26 14.56
N VAL A 76 -3.95 23.42 13.68
CA VAL A 76 -2.75 24.25 13.93
C VAL A 76 -3.14 25.68 14.27
N GLY A 77 -4.12 26.26 13.57
CA GLY A 77 -4.66 27.59 13.91
C GLY A 77 -5.29 27.69 15.31
N ARG A 78 -5.80 26.59 15.89
CA ARG A 78 -6.26 26.55 17.30
C ARG A 78 -5.10 26.28 18.25
N CYS A 79 -4.17 25.39 17.90
CA CYS A 79 -2.98 25.12 18.70
C CYS A 79 -2.16 26.40 18.95
N LEU A 80 -1.92 27.17 17.89
CA LEU A 80 -1.15 28.42 17.89
C LEU A 80 -2.00 29.67 18.21
N LEU A 81 -3.29 29.52 18.53
CA LEU A 81 -4.22 30.62 18.86
C LEU A 81 -4.23 31.76 17.83
N LEU A 82 -4.26 31.42 16.53
CA LEU A 82 -4.15 32.40 15.45
C LEU A 82 -5.44 33.20 15.22
N GLY A 83 -5.28 34.51 15.06
CA GLY A 83 -6.32 35.40 14.55
C GLY A 83 -6.61 35.17 13.06
N ALA A 84 -7.68 35.80 12.56
CA ALA A 84 -8.21 35.56 11.22
C ALA A 84 -7.18 35.75 10.08
N SER A 85 -6.36 36.80 10.12
CA SER A 85 -5.33 37.08 9.09
C SER A 85 -4.25 36.00 9.02
N ARG A 86 -3.56 35.74 10.13
CA ARG A 86 -2.54 34.68 10.21
C ARG A 86 -3.10 33.28 9.92
N LYS A 87 -4.41 33.06 10.10
CA LYS A 87 -5.08 31.83 9.65
C LYS A 87 -5.32 31.82 8.12
N GLN A 88 -5.70 32.95 7.51
CA GLN A 88 -5.76 33.05 6.04
C GLN A 88 -4.40 32.80 5.42
N GLU A 89 -3.32 33.30 6.03
CA GLU A 89 -1.94 33.02 5.65
C GLU A 89 -1.57 31.52 5.75
N LEU A 90 -2.12 30.79 6.75
CA LEU A 90 -1.98 29.33 6.78
C LEU A 90 -2.76 28.61 5.68
N ASP A 91 -3.90 29.12 5.21
CA ASP A 91 -4.70 28.47 4.14
C ASP A 91 -4.07 28.65 2.74
N ARG A 92 -2.97 29.42 2.61
CA ARG A 92 -2.28 29.70 1.33
C ARG A 92 -1.52 28.52 0.72
N TRP A 93 -1.38 27.37 1.38
CA TRP A 93 -0.79 26.15 0.77
C TRP A 93 -1.54 25.66 -0.48
N ARG A 94 -2.73 26.20 -0.72
CA ARG A 94 -3.56 25.99 -1.93
C ARG A 94 -3.12 26.84 -3.12
N GLU A 95 -2.46 27.96 -2.86
CA GLU A 95 -2.06 28.95 -3.85
C GLU A 95 -0.75 28.54 -4.54
N LYS A 96 -0.68 28.79 -5.85
CA LYS A 96 0.53 28.56 -6.65
C LYS A 96 1.70 29.39 -6.10
N GLY A 97 2.78 28.70 -5.73
CA GLY A 97 4.02 29.31 -5.24
C GLY A 97 4.17 29.41 -3.72
N TRP A 98 3.19 28.98 -2.92
CA TRP A 98 3.23 29.10 -1.44
C TRP A 98 3.74 27.85 -0.70
N GLY A 99 4.03 26.77 -1.42
CA GLY A 99 4.59 25.54 -0.86
C GLY A 99 3.56 24.60 -0.24
N ASP A 100 4.02 23.78 0.71
CA ASP A 100 3.15 22.88 1.47
C ASP A 100 2.59 23.56 2.73
N LEU A 101 1.63 22.90 3.41
CA LEU A 101 1.12 23.39 4.68
C LEU A 101 2.23 23.53 5.75
N GLY A 102 3.28 22.70 5.73
CA GLY A 102 4.45 22.86 6.59
C GLY A 102 5.16 24.20 6.36
N GLN A 103 5.47 24.55 5.12
CA GLN A 103 6.08 25.83 4.77
C GLN A 103 5.20 27.04 5.15
N CYS A 104 3.89 26.96 4.97
CA CYS A 104 2.97 28.00 5.47
C CYS A 104 2.96 28.11 7.01
N VAL A 105 3.09 27.00 7.74
CA VAL A 105 3.20 26.99 9.22
C VAL A 105 4.49 27.67 9.69
N GLU A 106 5.63 27.37 9.05
CA GLU A 106 6.90 28.06 9.33
C GLU A 106 6.80 29.56 9.08
N TYR A 107 6.25 29.98 7.93
CA TYR A 107 6.06 31.40 7.59
C TYR A 107 5.24 32.15 8.67
N VAL A 108 4.09 31.60 9.06
CA VAL A 108 3.18 32.24 10.04
C VAL A 108 3.72 32.23 11.47
N MET A 109 4.52 31.23 11.85
CA MET A 109 5.19 31.19 13.15
C MET A 109 6.38 32.16 13.22
N ARG A 110 7.21 32.21 12.17
CA ARG A 110 8.43 33.04 12.10
C ARG A 110 8.17 34.54 12.27
N GLN A 111 6.98 35.03 11.91
CA GLN A 111 6.53 36.41 12.15
C GLN A 111 6.42 36.79 13.63
N ALA A 112 6.27 35.82 14.53
CA ALA A 112 6.05 36.02 15.96
C ALA A 112 6.99 35.15 16.81
N GLU A 113 8.09 34.68 16.22
CA GLU A 113 9.05 33.78 16.84
C GLU A 113 10.02 34.56 17.73
N ASN A 114 10.00 34.25 19.03
CA ASN A 114 10.94 34.77 20.00
C ASN A 114 12.00 33.69 20.30
N CYS A 115 13.19 34.11 20.74
CA CYS A 115 14.22 33.17 21.19
C CYS A 115 13.71 32.28 22.34
N LEU A 116 13.54 30.99 22.09
CA LEU A 116 13.19 30.01 23.11
C LEU A 116 14.45 29.69 23.94
N GLU A 117 14.60 30.34 25.10
CA GLU A 117 15.77 30.19 25.98
C GLU A 117 15.78 28.85 26.76
N GLY A 118 15.99 27.75 26.05
CA GLY A 118 16.54 26.49 26.61
C GLY A 118 15.72 25.79 27.68
N GLN A 119 14.40 26.06 27.80
CA GLN A 119 13.50 25.35 28.71
C GLN A 119 12.40 24.63 27.94
N ASP A 120 12.14 23.38 28.34
CA ASP A 120 11.10 22.48 27.81
C ASP A 120 11.24 22.16 26.30
N GLU A 121 12.39 21.64 25.86
CA GLU A 121 12.56 21.11 24.50
C GLU A 121 11.59 19.94 24.22
N VAL A 122 10.93 19.93 23.05
CA VAL A 122 10.09 18.80 22.61
C VAL A 122 10.94 17.57 22.32
N THR A 123 10.44 16.37 22.64
CA THR A 123 11.13 15.09 22.38
C THR A 123 10.43 14.18 21.37
N VAL A 124 11.17 13.23 20.78
CA VAL A 124 10.58 12.21 19.89
C VAL A 124 9.62 11.30 20.62
N GLU A 125 9.89 11.03 21.89
CA GLU A 125 9.07 10.21 22.77
C GLU A 125 7.73 10.90 23.08
N GLU A 126 7.76 12.23 23.26
CA GLU A 126 6.57 13.07 23.40
C GLU A 126 5.75 13.15 22.10
N ILE A 127 6.43 13.34 20.96
CA ILE A 127 5.81 13.35 19.62
C ILE A 127 5.14 12.01 19.30
N ASP A 128 5.84 10.88 19.51
CA ASP A 128 5.30 9.55 19.20
C ASP A 128 4.07 9.23 20.06
N LEU A 129 4.13 9.55 21.37
CA LEU A 129 3.01 9.42 22.29
C LEU A 129 1.82 10.31 21.89
N ALA A 130 2.06 11.55 21.46
CA ALA A 130 1.01 12.44 20.97
C ALA A 130 0.36 11.91 19.69
N LEU A 131 1.15 11.44 18.72
CA LEU A 131 0.66 10.85 17.48
C LEU A 131 -0.11 9.54 17.74
N ALA A 132 0.34 8.70 18.69
CA ALA A 132 -0.37 7.49 19.09
C ALA A 132 -1.74 7.80 19.73
N LYS A 133 -1.83 8.83 20.59
CA LYS A 133 -3.09 9.35 21.14
C LYS A 133 -4.02 9.93 20.07
N VAL A 134 -3.49 10.66 19.08
CA VAL A 134 -4.29 11.16 17.94
C VAL A 134 -4.79 9.99 17.08
N ALA A 135 -3.97 8.96 16.86
CA ALA A 135 -4.35 7.76 16.13
C ALA A 135 -5.44 6.93 16.82
N SER A 136 -5.52 6.93 18.17
CA SER A 136 -6.48 6.09 18.90
C SER A 136 -7.94 6.44 18.59
N ARG A 137 -8.25 7.73 18.41
CA ARG A 137 -9.57 8.25 18.02
C ARG A 137 -10.05 7.72 16.67
N CYS A 138 -9.13 7.39 15.78
CA CYS A 138 -9.47 7.09 14.40
C CYS A 138 -9.87 5.63 14.24
N ARG A 139 -11.13 5.38 13.85
CA ARG A 139 -11.62 4.01 13.58
C ARG A 139 -10.76 3.24 12.56
N PHE A 140 -10.07 3.95 11.67
CA PHE A 140 -9.21 3.38 10.63
C PHE A 140 -7.80 3.00 11.09
N SER A 141 -7.38 3.39 12.30
CA SER A 141 -6.18 2.85 12.93
C SER A 141 -6.36 1.35 13.25
N GLY A 142 -5.25 0.62 13.33
CA GLY A 142 -5.21 -0.79 13.70
C GLY A 142 -5.67 -1.02 15.15
N PRO A 143 -6.09 -2.25 15.52
CA PRO A 143 -6.65 -2.53 16.84
C PRO A 143 -5.77 -2.05 18.00
N THR A 144 -4.46 -2.36 17.98
CA THR A 144 -3.49 -1.94 19.00
C THR A 144 -3.53 -0.43 19.25
N ALA A 145 -3.35 0.37 18.20
CA ALA A 145 -3.31 1.83 18.29
C ALA A 145 -4.63 2.44 18.81
N ARG A 146 -5.79 1.79 18.59
CA ARG A 146 -7.08 2.25 19.12
C ARG A 146 -7.36 1.84 20.56
N TYR A 147 -6.80 0.74 21.04
CA TYR A 147 -7.07 0.21 22.39
C TYR A 147 -5.99 0.58 23.42
N GLN A 148 -4.83 1.07 22.96
CA GLN A 148 -3.73 1.51 23.82
C GLN A 148 -4.01 2.83 24.58
N TYR A 149 -4.85 3.72 24.04
CA TYR A 149 -5.15 5.03 24.63
C TYR A 149 -6.63 5.39 24.50
N SER A 150 -7.15 6.13 25.49
CA SER A 150 -8.47 6.77 25.41
C SER A 150 -8.52 7.85 24.32
N ALA A 151 -9.73 8.28 23.97
CA ALA A 151 -9.96 9.27 22.92
C ALA A 151 -9.77 10.71 23.44
N VAL A 152 -8.71 11.40 22.99
CA VAL A 152 -8.23 12.72 23.46
C VAL A 152 -8.75 13.90 22.62
N GLY A 153 -8.70 15.17 23.05
CA GLY A 153 -8.76 16.28 22.10
C GLY A 153 -7.54 16.29 21.18
N VAL A 154 -7.73 16.51 19.88
CA VAL A 154 -6.62 16.46 18.89
C VAL A 154 -5.77 17.73 19.00
N ASP A 155 -6.44 18.87 19.05
CA ASP A 155 -5.87 20.16 19.42
C ASP A 155 -5.35 20.16 20.86
N GLU A 156 -6.07 19.61 21.84
CA GLU A 156 -5.58 19.47 23.23
C GLU A 156 -4.23 18.71 23.30
N THR A 157 -4.08 17.66 22.48
CA THR A 157 -2.88 16.81 22.45
C THR A 157 -1.72 17.45 21.68
N LEU A 158 -2.02 18.21 20.62
CA LEU A 158 -0.99 18.81 19.75
C LEU A 158 -0.60 20.24 20.18
N SER A 159 -1.43 20.94 20.96
CA SER A 159 -1.15 22.32 21.42
C SER A 159 0.11 22.47 22.27
N PRO A 160 0.42 21.59 23.24
CA PRO A 160 1.65 21.72 24.04
C PRO A 160 2.90 21.65 23.17
N ILE A 161 2.92 20.72 22.20
CA ILE A 161 4.02 20.54 21.26
C ILE A 161 4.15 21.76 20.34
N PHE A 162 3.08 22.15 19.62
CA PHE A 162 3.13 23.27 18.67
C PHE A 162 3.54 24.62 19.29
N ARG A 163 3.35 24.80 20.61
CA ARG A 163 3.76 26.01 21.34
C ARG A 163 5.22 25.99 21.83
N ARG A 164 5.89 24.84 21.79
CA ARG A 164 7.29 24.64 22.20
C ARG A 164 8.24 24.37 21.03
N LEU A 165 7.72 24.18 19.81
CA LEU A 165 8.51 24.07 18.58
C LEU A 165 8.90 25.44 18.03
N SER A 166 10.08 25.52 17.40
CA SER A 166 10.43 26.62 16.50
C SER A 166 9.55 26.60 15.24
N SER A 167 9.53 27.69 14.47
CA SER A 167 8.83 27.78 13.19
C SER A 167 9.25 26.67 12.22
N ARG A 168 10.57 26.43 12.11
CA ARG A 168 11.17 25.38 11.28
C ARG A 168 10.78 23.98 11.75
N ASP A 169 10.75 23.75 13.06
CA ASP A 169 10.45 22.42 13.59
C ASP A 169 8.94 22.13 13.56
N ALA A 170 8.09 23.16 13.66
CA ALA A 170 6.65 23.06 13.45
C ALA A 170 6.27 22.74 11.99
N LYS A 171 7.04 23.20 10.99
CA LYS A 171 6.95 22.71 9.60
C LYS A 171 7.16 21.20 9.53
N TRP A 172 8.26 20.71 10.12
CA TRP A 172 8.58 19.28 10.09
C TRP A 172 7.58 18.43 10.88
N PHE A 173 7.07 18.92 12.01
CA PHE A 173 5.99 18.26 12.76
C PHE A 173 4.67 18.24 11.98
N THR A 174 4.35 19.30 11.24
CA THR A 174 3.18 19.36 10.34
C THR A 174 3.28 18.32 9.22
N ARG A 175 4.45 18.22 8.58
CA ARG A 175 4.79 17.19 7.57
C ARG A 175 4.68 15.77 8.15
N LEU A 176 5.22 15.54 9.34
CA LEU A 176 5.11 14.26 10.07
C LEU A 176 3.65 13.88 10.39
N ILE A 177 2.78 14.84 10.76
CA ILE A 177 1.34 14.60 10.97
C ILE A 177 0.63 14.24 9.65
N LEU A 178 1.01 14.85 8.52
CA LEU A 178 0.49 14.49 7.20
C LEU A 178 1.04 13.15 6.69
N LYS A 179 2.15 12.67 7.26
CA LYS A 179 3.00 11.57 6.78
C LYS A 179 3.58 11.83 5.39
N ASP A 180 3.87 13.09 5.09
CA ASP A 180 4.52 13.50 3.84
C ASP A 180 5.62 14.54 4.13
N PHE A 181 6.84 14.26 3.67
CA PHE A 181 8.01 15.12 3.82
C PHE A 181 8.37 15.89 2.53
N ASN A 182 7.54 15.78 1.48
CA ASN A 182 7.66 16.53 0.23
C ASN A 182 7.95 18.04 0.47
N PRO A 183 8.79 18.67 -0.37
CA PRO A 183 9.43 18.13 -1.57
C PRO A 183 10.66 17.23 -1.30
N VAL A 184 10.98 16.94 -0.03
CA VAL A 184 12.24 16.29 0.34
C VAL A 184 12.15 14.77 0.34
N THR A 185 13.12 14.12 -0.30
CA THR A 185 13.26 12.66 -0.33
C THR A 185 14.16 12.20 0.81
N ILE A 186 13.66 11.34 1.71
CA ILE A 186 14.46 10.76 2.79
C ILE A 186 15.29 9.57 2.24
N PRO A 187 16.64 9.55 2.37
CA PRO A 187 17.51 8.49 1.85
C PRO A 187 17.41 7.22 2.71
N THR A 188 16.28 6.53 2.58
CA THR A 188 15.82 5.46 3.48
C THR A 188 16.85 4.36 3.69
N GLN A 189 17.44 3.81 2.62
CA GLN A 189 18.44 2.74 2.73
C GLN A 189 19.71 3.19 3.46
N LEU A 190 20.14 4.44 3.31
CA LEU A 190 21.32 4.97 4.01
C LEU A 190 21.04 5.10 5.51
N ILE A 191 19.92 5.74 5.87
CA ILE A 191 19.51 5.93 7.26
C ILE A 191 19.33 4.59 7.99
N LEU A 192 18.66 3.61 7.35
CA LEU A 192 18.47 2.30 7.96
C LEU A 192 19.81 1.59 8.17
N ARG A 193 20.76 1.66 7.22
CA ARG A 193 22.11 1.09 7.37
C ARG A 193 22.93 1.78 8.47
N HIS A 194 22.87 3.12 8.57
CA HIS A 194 23.57 3.87 9.61
C HIS A 194 22.94 3.69 10.99
N PHE A 195 21.63 3.46 11.09
CA PHE A 195 20.98 3.11 12.35
C PHE A 195 21.40 1.71 12.82
N HIS A 196 21.41 0.73 11.93
CA HIS A 196 22.02 -0.58 12.18
C HIS A 196 22.18 -1.34 10.85
N PHE A 197 23.36 -1.86 10.53
CA PHE A 197 23.64 -2.48 9.22
C PHE A 197 22.63 -3.58 8.79
N LEU A 198 22.10 -4.36 9.74
CA LEU A 198 21.04 -5.36 9.49
C LEU A 198 19.62 -4.80 9.34
N LEU A 199 19.31 -3.59 9.80
CA LEU A 199 17.94 -3.08 9.84
C LEU A 199 17.20 -3.11 8.49
N PRO A 200 17.84 -2.82 7.32
CA PRO A 200 17.22 -3.03 6.02
C PRO A 200 16.82 -4.50 5.77
N LYS A 201 17.71 -5.45 6.07
CA LYS A 201 17.46 -6.90 5.92
C LYS A 201 16.34 -7.37 6.85
N LEU A 202 16.30 -6.86 8.08
CA LEU A 202 15.28 -7.19 9.08
C LEU A 202 13.90 -6.63 8.71
N LEU A 203 13.82 -5.40 8.19
CA LEU A 203 12.55 -4.82 7.71
C LEU A 203 12.05 -5.46 6.42
N PHE A 204 12.96 -5.89 5.55
CA PHE A 204 12.62 -6.69 4.37
C PHE A 204 12.10 -8.08 4.76
N PHE A 205 12.68 -8.72 5.78
CA PHE A 205 12.23 -10.00 6.32
C PHE A 205 10.90 -9.91 7.09
N GLN A 206 10.72 -8.86 7.90
CA GLN A 206 9.51 -8.63 8.71
C GLN A 206 9.17 -7.13 8.71
N ASN A 207 8.10 -6.77 8.01
CA ASN A 207 7.76 -5.39 7.65
C ASN A 207 6.99 -4.68 8.78
N SER A 208 7.68 -4.47 9.90
CA SER A 208 7.28 -3.70 11.07
C SER A 208 8.53 -3.16 11.77
N LEU A 209 8.50 -1.89 12.17
CA LEU A 209 9.59 -1.29 12.95
C LEU A 209 9.77 -1.98 14.31
N GLU A 210 8.67 -2.36 14.98
CA GLU A 210 8.73 -3.17 16.20
C GLU A 210 9.35 -4.54 15.96
N GLY A 211 8.92 -5.27 14.91
CA GLY A 211 9.46 -6.58 14.57
C GLY A 211 10.95 -6.54 14.30
N ALA A 212 11.41 -5.55 13.51
CA ALA A 212 12.83 -5.39 13.22
C ALA A 212 13.66 -4.98 14.46
N LEU A 213 13.18 -4.05 15.29
CA LEU A 213 13.83 -3.67 16.55
C LEU A 213 13.87 -4.82 17.56
N MET A 214 12.86 -5.68 17.58
CA MET A 214 12.82 -6.90 18.39
C MET A 214 13.91 -7.90 17.96
N PHE A 215 14.21 -8.06 16.66
CA PHE A 215 15.38 -8.84 16.24
C PHE A 215 16.70 -8.22 16.69
N LEU A 216 16.83 -6.88 16.62
CA LEU A 216 17.99 -6.16 17.17
C LEU A 216 18.10 -6.19 18.70
N ALA A 217 17.14 -6.81 19.40
CA ALA A 217 17.15 -7.02 20.85
C ALA A 217 17.31 -8.50 21.25
N LYS A 218 17.43 -9.42 20.29
CA LYS A 218 17.59 -10.87 20.52
C LYS A 218 19.04 -11.32 20.33
N GLU A 219 19.47 -12.28 21.14
CA GLU A 219 20.73 -13.01 20.94
C GLU A 219 20.75 -13.78 19.60
N PRO A 220 21.88 -13.80 18.86
CA PRO A 220 23.15 -13.11 19.12
C PRO A 220 23.19 -11.66 18.58
N ILE A 221 22.14 -11.21 17.88
CA ILE A 221 22.14 -9.98 17.06
C ILE A 221 22.30 -8.72 17.92
N ASN A 222 21.76 -8.70 19.14
CA ASN A 222 21.94 -7.64 20.14
C ASN A 222 23.42 -7.38 20.53
N SER A 223 24.32 -8.36 20.32
CA SER A 223 25.77 -8.21 20.57
C SER A 223 26.53 -7.58 19.40
N PHE A 224 25.89 -7.46 18.23
CA PHE A 224 26.56 -6.95 17.04
C PHE A 224 26.69 -5.41 17.10
N PRO A 225 27.81 -4.84 16.65
CA PRO A 225 27.94 -3.38 16.55
C PRO A 225 26.91 -2.83 15.53
N PRO A 226 26.34 -1.63 15.74
CA PRO A 226 25.41 -1.03 14.77
C PRO A 226 26.05 -0.74 13.40
N ARG A 227 27.33 -0.38 13.40
CA ARG A 227 28.09 0.03 12.20
C ARG A 227 29.44 -0.70 12.10
N PRO A 228 29.46 -2.02 11.80
CA PRO A 228 30.70 -2.77 11.54
C PRO A 228 31.34 -2.32 10.23
N GLU A 229 32.65 -2.57 10.09
CA GLU A 229 33.33 -2.48 8.80
C GLU A 229 32.69 -3.43 7.77
N ALA A 230 32.69 -3.04 6.50
CA ALA A 230 31.91 -3.71 5.45
C ALA A 230 32.16 -5.23 5.33
N HIS A 231 33.39 -5.70 5.58
CA HIS A 231 33.72 -7.12 5.53
C HIS A 231 33.18 -7.92 6.74
N TYR A 232 33.17 -7.33 7.94
CA TYR A 232 32.48 -7.90 9.10
C TYR A 232 30.95 -7.80 8.97
N ALA A 233 30.42 -6.77 8.31
CA ALA A 233 28.98 -6.60 8.09
C ALA A 233 28.34 -7.79 7.32
N ASP A 234 29.08 -8.37 6.37
CA ASP A 234 28.63 -9.55 5.64
C ASP A 234 28.69 -10.82 6.49
N LEU A 235 29.81 -11.06 7.19
CA LEU A 235 29.96 -12.20 8.12
C LEU A 235 28.89 -12.18 9.22
N LEU A 236 28.66 -11.03 9.86
CA LEU A 236 27.62 -10.85 10.88
C LEU A 236 26.21 -10.98 10.29
N SER A 237 25.99 -10.63 9.02
CA SER A 237 24.73 -10.92 8.33
C SER A 237 24.47 -12.42 8.24
N LYS A 238 25.47 -13.21 7.85
CA LYS A 238 25.38 -14.67 7.73
C LYS A 238 25.13 -15.33 9.08
N LEU A 239 25.79 -14.84 10.13
CA LEU A 239 25.54 -15.27 11.51
C LEU A 239 24.14 -14.91 12.02
N ALA A 240 23.49 -13.86 11.49
CA ALA A 240 22.10 -13.53 11.84
C ALA A 240 21.07 -14.48 11.20
N LEU A 241 21.31 -14.97 9.98
CA LEU A 241 20.31 -15.69 9.17
C LEU A 241 19.63 -16.87 9.88
N PRO A 242 20.33 -17.79 10.59
CA PRO A 242 19.70 -18.92 11.28
C PRO A 242 18.76 -18.51 12.44
N HIS A 243 18.88 -17.28 12.92
CA HIS A 243 18.07 -16.72 14.01
C HIS A 243 16.84 -15.94 13.50
N LEU A 244 16.74 -15.70 12.18
CA LEU A 244 15.60 -15.03 11.56
C LEU A 244 14.40 -15.99 11.43
N ARG A 245 13.60 -16.05 12.50
CA ARG A 245 12.31 -16.77 12.53
C ARG A 245 11.15 -15.77 12.48
N PRO A 246 10.17 -15.88 11.58
CA PRO A 246 8.99 -15.01 11.56
C PRO A 246 8.25 -15.04 12.90
N GLU A 247 7.84 -13.88 13.41
CA GLU A 247 7.08 -13.80 14.65
C GLU A 247 5.60 -13.56 14.38
N VAL A 248 4.77 -14.36 15.03
CA VAL A 248 3.35 -14.45 14.71
C VAL A 248 2.64 -13.19 15.21
N GLY A 249 2.05 -12.47 14.27
CA GLY A 249 1.35 -11.21 14.54
C GLY A 249 2.16 -9.94 14.28
N PHE A 250 3.37 -10.06 13.72
CA PHE A 250 4.01 -9.00 12.93
C PHE A 250 4.06 -9.44 11.47
N LYS A 251 3.70 -8.57 10.52
CA LYS A 251 3.65 -8.98 9.11
C LYS A 251 5.05 -9.34 8.60
N THR A 252 5.23 -10.55 8.08
CA THR A 252 6.39 -10.97 7.29
C THR A 252 6.51 -10.10 6.03
N GLY A 253 7.71 -9.98 5.49
CA GLY A 253 7.95 -9.32 4.21
C GLY A 253 7.19 -9.96 3.04
N ARG A 254 7.45 -9.45 1.84
CA ARG A 254 6.92 -9.96 0.57
C ARG A 254 8.09 -10.18 -0.39
N ALA A 255 8.01 -11.23 -1.20
CA ALA A 255 8.91 -11.38 -2.34
C ALA A 255 8.85 -10.15 -3.27
N ASP A 256 9.99 -9.81 -3.88
CA ASP A 256 10.10 -8.76 -4.90
C ASP A 256 9.43 -9.19 -6.21
N PHE A 257 8.98 -8.22 -7.01
CA PHE A 257 8.27 -8.47 -8.27
C PHE A 257 8.89 -7.75 -9.47
N LEU A 258 9.71 -8.46 -10.25
CA LEU A 258 10.24 -8.01 -11.53
C LEU A 258 9.14 -7.93 -12.60
N LYS A 259 9.25 -6.97 -13.54
CA LYS A 259 8.23 -6.69 -14.55
C LYS A 259 8.72 -7.08 -15.95
N ALA A 260 8.30 -8.25 -16.44
CA ALA A 260 8.53 -8.62 -17.83
C ALA A 260 7.78 -7.68 -18.79
N ARG A 261 8.37 -7.42 -19.96
CA ARG A 261 7.85 -6.49 -21.00
C ARG A 261 7.55 -7.16 -22.36
N SER A 262 7.96 -8.41 -22.54
CA SER A 262 7.68 -9.26 -23.71
C SER A 262 7.90 -10.73 -23.33
N LEU A 263 7.51 -11.67 -24.20
CA LEU A 263 7.80 -13.10 -23.98
C LEU A 263 9.32 -13.34 -23.97
N LYS A 264 10.04 -12.80 -24.96
CA LYS A 264 11.52 -12.85 -25.05
C LYS A 264 12.19 -12.31 -23.78
N HIS A 265 11.71 -11.19 -23.24
CA HIS A 265 12.25 -10.63 -21.98
C HIS A 265 11.90 -11.51 -20.77
N CYS A 266 10.70 -12.10 -20.72
CA CYS A 266 10.35 -13.03 -19.63
C CYS A 266 11.22 -14.30 -19.64
N CYS A 267 11.52 -14.84 -20.82
CA CYS A 267 12.44 -15.99 -20.97
C CYS A 267 13.87 -15.60 -20.56
N LYS A 268 14.36 -14.42 -20.97
CA LYS A 268 15.66 -13.89 -20.53
C LYS A 268 15.72 -13.63 -19.02
N MET A 269 14.64 -13.20 -18.38
CA MET A 269 14.58 -13.12 -16.91
C MET A 269 14.59 -14.51 -16.27
N ALA A 270 13.92 -15.51 -16.85
CA ALA A 270 13.89 -16.88 -16.32
C ALA A 270 15.25 -17.59 -16.45
N ASP A 271 16.01 -17.30 -17.50
CA ASP A 271 17.42 -17.69 -17.69
C ASP A 271 17.71 -19.17 -17.40
N GLY A 272 17.11 -20.06 -18.21
CA GLY A 272 17.27 -21.52 -18.08
C GLY A 272 16.56 -22.17 -16.89
N ARG A 273 16.17 -21.42 -15.86
CA ARG A 273 15.61 -21.95 -14.61
C ARG A 273 14.27 -22.66 -14.81
N ILE A 274 13.96 -23.58 -13.90
CA ILE A 274 12.61 -24.15 -13.77
C ILE A 274 11.74 -23.15 -13.01
N MET A 275 10.61 -22.75 -13.59
CA MET A 275 9.69 -21.78 -13.00
C MET A 275 8.31 -22.39 -12.77
N GLY A 276 7.76 -22.19 -11.57
CA GLY A 276 6.34 -22.34 -11.31
C GLY A 276 5.59 -21.13 -11.86
N VAL A 277 4.79 -21.33 -12.90
CA VAL A 277 3.99 -20.31 -13.57
C VAL A 277 2.57 -20.37 -13.01
N GLU A 278 2.26 -19.42 -12.13
CA GLU A 278 0.95 -19.27 -11.49
C GLU A 278 0.04 -18.29 -12.25
N LYS A 279 -1.26 -18.55 -12.19
CA LYS A 279 -2.32 -17.59 -12.54
C LYS A 279 -2.20 -16.33 -11.67
N LYS A 280 -2.16 -15.13 -12.29
CA LYS A 280 -2.27 -13.90 -11.51
C LYS A 280 -3.74 -13.59 -11.20
N TYR A 281 -4.07 -13.67 -9.91
CA TYR A 281 -5.36 -13.28 -9.36
C TYR A 281 -5.47 -11.76 -9.16
N ASP A 282 -6.69 -11.25 -9.36
CA ASP A 282 -7.09 -9.84 -9.29
C ASP A 282 -7.99 -9.60 -8.06
N GLY A 283 -7.36 -9.55 -6.89
CA GLY A 283 -8.08 -9.50 -5.61
C GLY A 283 -7.40 -8.64 -4.55
N GLU A 284 -7.64 -8.98 -3.28
CA GLU A 284 -6.94 -8.40 -2.15
C GLU A 284 -5.99 -9.40 -1.48
N TYR A 285 -4.70 -9.29 -1.82
CA TYR A 285 -3.59 -9.93 -1.11
C TYR A 285 -3.76 -9.84 0.41
N CYS A 286 -3.58 -11.00 1.05
CA CYS A 286 -3.63 -11.19 2.49
C CYS A 286 -2.50 -12.11 2.95
N GLN A 287 -1.87 -11.74 4.06
CA GLN A 287 -0.99 -12.62 4.81
C GLN A 287 -1.69 -12.98 6.12
N ILE A 288 -1.95 -14.27 6.32
CA ILE A 288 -2.73 -14.80 7.44
C ILE A 288 -1.75 -15.44 8.43
N HIS A 289 -1.80 -14.96 9.65
CA HIS A 289 -1.02 -15.42 10.80
C HIS A 289 -1.97 -16.15 11.75
N ILE A 290 -1.65 -17.39 12.09
CA ILE A 290 -2.45 -18.23 12.99
C ILE A 290 -1.61 -18.59 14.21
N ASP A 291 -2.23 -18.50 15.38
CA ASP A 291 -1.62 -18.78 16.67
C ASP A 291 -2.62 -19.53 17.57
N LEU A 292 -2.51 -20.85 17.61
CA LEU A 292 -3.39 -21.72 18.38
C LEU A 292 -3.12 -21.65 19.89
N SER A 293 -2.04 -20.98 20.33
CA SER A 293 -1.80 -20.69 21.75
C SER A 293 -2.63 -19.51 22.28
N LYS A 294 -3.27 -18.72 21.39
CA LYS A 294 -4.02 -17.50 21.73
C LYS A 294 -5.51 -17.66 21.46
N ALA A 295 -6.34 -17.09 22.34
CA ALA A 295 -7.80 -17.11 22.18
C ALA A 295 -8.28 -16.35 20.93
N ASP A 296 -7.63 -15.23 20.59
CA ASP A 296 -7.76 -14.60 19.27
C ASP A 296 -6.67 -15.17 18.34
N SER A 297 -6.97 -16.35 17.79
CA SER A 297 -5.99 -17.25 17.16
C SER A 297 -5.61 -16.88 15.72
N MET A 298 -6.00 -15.71 15.21
CA MET A 298 -5.89 -15.36 13.79
C MET A 298 -5.71 -13.85 13.58
N ARG A 299 -4.65 -13.43 12.88
CA ARG A 299 -4.50 -12.07 12.34
C ARG A 299 -4.38 -12.10 10.83
N ILE A 300 -4.98 -11.12 10.15
CA ILE A 300 -4.96 -11.00 8.68
C ILE A 300 -4.43 -9.62 8.30
N PHE A 301 -3.22 -9.58 7.75
CA PHE A 301 -2.56 -8.36 7.30
C PHE A 301 -2.87 -8.06 5.83
N SER A 302 -3.12 -6.80 5.52
CA SER A 302 -3.21 -6.33 4.14
C SER A 302 -1.83 -6.23 3.48
N LYS A 303 -1.81 -5.93 2.18
CA LYS A 303 -0.59 -5.62 1.41
C LYS A 303 0.33 -4.63 2.13
N SER A 304 -0.23 -3.57 2.73
CA SER A 304 0.49 -2.47 3.38
C SER A 304 0.91 -2.72 4.83
N GLY A 305 0.72 -3.91 5.39
CA GLY A 305 1.08 -4.21 6.79
C GLY A 305 -0.01 -3.87 7.81
N LYS A 306 -1.10 -3.21 7.42
CA LYS A 306 -2.22 -2.92 8.33
C LYS A 306 -2.97 -4.21 8.70
N ASP A 307 -3.11 -4.45 10.00
CA ASP A 307 -4.06 -5.42 10.56
C ASP A 307 -5.50 -5.09 10.08
N SER A 308 -6.04 -6.04 9.31
CA SER A 308 -7.35 -5.98 8.67
C SER A 308 -8.23 -7.17 9.10
N THR A 309 -7.91 -7.81 10.23
CA THR A 309 -8.54 -9.04 10.74
C THR A 309 -10.06 -8.90 10.92
N ARG A 310 -10.48 -7.77 11.51
CA ARG A 310 -11.91 -7.43 11.70
C ARG A 310 -12.62 -7.09 10.39
N ASP A 311 -11.93 -6.39 9.50
CA ASP A 311 -12.45 -5.94 8.20
C ASP A 311 -12.77 -7.13 7.27
N ARG A 312 -12.04 -8.24 7.46
CA ARG A 312 -12.13 -9.51 6.73
C ARG A 312 -12.80 -10.64 7.52
N ARG A 313 -13.62 -10.34 8.55
CA ARG A 313 -14.23 -11.37 9.42
C ARG A 313 -15.00 -12.46 8.65
N ALA A 314 -15.58 -12.15 7.50
CA ALA A 314 -16.33 -13.12 6.69
C ALA A 314 -15.51 -14.35 6.26
N VAL A 315 -14.21 -14.22 5.97
CA VAL A 315 -13.37 -15.38 5.56
C VAL A 315 -12.90 -16.23 6.74
N HIS A 316 -13.16 -15.85 8.00
CA HIS A 316 -12.67 -16.55 9.19
C HIS A 316 -13.18 -18.00 9.31
N ASN A 317 -14.36 -18.31 8.77
CA ASN A 317 -14.92 -19.66 8.74
C ASN A 317 -14.23 -20.48 7.64
N THR A 318 -14.14 -19.92 6.44
CA THR A 318 -13.44 -20.53 5.30
C THR A 318 -11.98 -20.84 5.62
N LEU A 319 -11.27 -19.92 6.29
CA LEU A 319 -9.89 -20.13 6.75
C LEU A 319 -9.78 -21.29 7.74
N ARG A 320 -10.64 -21.36 8.76
CA ARG A 320 -10.62 -22.47 9.73
C ARG A 320 -10.90 -23.82 9.07
N LYS A 321 -11.90 -23.89 8.18
CA LYS A 321 -12.22 -25.11 7.43
C LYS A 321 -11.07 -25.52 6.49
N SER A 322 -10.59 -24.58 5.66
CA SER A 322 -9.57 -24.84 4.63
C SER A 322 -8.19 -25.17 5.20
N LEU A 323 -7.88 -24.70 6.42
CA LEU A 323 -6.63 -25.04 7.12
C LEU A 323 -6.86 -26.10 8.20
N ARG A 324 -8.03 -26.76 8.17
CA ARG A 324 -8.44 -27.87 9.05
C ARG A 324 -8.29 -27.60 10.55
N ILE A 325 -8.35 -26.33 10.95
CA ILE A 325 -8.15 -25.86 12.32
C ILE A 325 -9.23 -26.45 13.24
N GLY A 326 -8.81 -27.21 14.24
CA GLY A 326 -9.71 -27.90 15.18
C GLY A 326 -10.24 -29.24 14.69
N LYS A 327 -9.82 -29.73 13.51
CA LYS A 327 -9.98 -31.13 13.10
C LYS A 327 -8.75 -31.96 13.53
N ASN A 328 -8.91 -33.28 13.60
CA ASN A 328 -7.82 -34.23 13.91
C ASN A 328 -6.75 -34.34 12.81
N ASP A 329 -7.04 -33.85 11.59
CA ASP A 329 -6.16 -33.84 10.41
C ASP A 329 -5.58 -32.44 10.11
N CYS A 330 -5.61 -31.55 11.12
CA CYS A 330 -4.81 -30.32 11.14
C CYS A 330 -3.31 -30.68 11.09
N ARG A 331 -2.53 -30.02 10.23
CA ARG A 331 -1.11 -30.33 10.00
C ARG A 331 -0.13 -29.49 10.82
N PHE A 332 -0.65 -28.63 11.69
CA PHE A 332 0.11 -27.81 12.62
C PHE A 332 -0.62 -27.73 13.96
N SER A 333 0.13 -27.45 15.02
CA SER A 333 -0.28 -27.63 16.42
C SER A 333 -0.24 -26.34 17.24
N THR A 334 0.54 -25.36 16.82
CA THR A 334 0.83 -24.12 17.53
C THR A 334 0.66 -22.88 16.65
N ARG A 335 1.22 -22.86 15.42
CA ARG A 335 1.20 -21.66 14.57
C ARG A 335 1.34 -21.96 13.08
N CYS A 336 0.90 -21.02 12.24
CA CYS A 336 1.07 -21.10 10.79
C CYS A 336 1.04 -19.70 10.17
N ILE A 337 1.78 -19.47 9.09
CA ILE A 337 1.72 -18.24 8.29
C ILE A 337 1.56 -18.62 6.81
N VAL A 338 0.45 -18.22 6.19
CA VAL A 338 0.12 -18.47 4.77
C VAL A 338 -0.25 -17.19 4.03
N GLU A 339 -0.06 -17.19 2.72
CA GLU A 339 -0.45 -16.09 1.83
C GLU A 339 -1.58 -16.53 0.88
N CYS A 340 -2.59 -15.66 0.73
CA CYS A 340 -3.69 -15.86 -0.22
C CYS A 340 -4.17 -14.54 -0.83
N GLU A 341 -4.84 -14.63 -1.98
CA GLU A 341 -5.61 -13.52 -2.55
C GLU A 341 -7.09 -13.68 -2.14
N ILE A 342 -7.71 -12.64 -1.57
CA ILE A 342 -9.16 -12.63 -1.32
C ILE A 342 -9.88 -12.12 -2.57
N LEU A 343 -10.88 -12.89 -3.01
CA LEU A 343 -11.64 -12.69 -4.24
C LEU A 343 -13.15 -12.73 -3.93
N VAL A 344 -14.00 -12.49 -4.93
CA VAL A 344 -15.45 -12.77 -4.84
C VAL A 344 -15.76 -13.94 -5.77
N TRP A 345 -16.52 -14.90 -5.30
CA TRP A 345 -17.08 -16.00 -6.10
C TRP A 345 -18.57 -15.74 -6.35
N SER A 346 -19.11 -16.29 -7.44
CA SER A 346 -20.55 -16.43 -7.64
C SER A 346 -20.92 -17.90 -7.83
N ASP A 347 -21.83 -18.41 -7.01
CA ASP A 347 -22.33 -19.78 -7.12
C ASP A 347 -23.21 -19.99 -8.36
N ARG A 348 -24.00 -18.98 -8.75
CA ARG A 348 -24.81 -19.01 -9.99
C ARG A 348 -23.93 -19.14 -11.22
N ASP A 349 -22.84 -18.37 -11.25
CA ASP A 349 -21.96 -18.26 -12.41
C ASP A 349 -20.75 -19.22 -12.30
N SER A 350 -20.68 -20.03 -11.24
CA SER A 350 -19.57 -20.93 -10.84
C SER A 350 -18.17 -20.38 -11.13
N SER A 351 -17.95 -19.10 -10.79
CA SER A 351 -16.75 -18.37 -11.23
C SER A 351 -16.35 -17.21 -10.31
N ILE A 352 -15.09 -16.78 -10.46
CA ILE A 352 -14.52 -15.63 -9.76
C ILE A 352 -14.99 -14.33 -10.44
N LEU A 353 -15.61 -13.43 -9.66
CA LEU A 353 -16.07 -12.14 -10.15
C LEU A 353 -14.96 -11.06 -10.14
N PRO A 354 -15.01 -10.05 -11.03
CA PRO A 354 -13.91 -9.08 -11.17
C PRO A 354 -13.76 -8.13 -9.97
N PHE A 355 -12.52 -7.72 -9.68
CA PHE A 355 -12.07 -6.98 -8.49
C PHE A 355 -13.05 -5.95 -7.89
N HIS A 356 -13.65 -5.08 -8.72
CA HIS A 356 -14.63 -4.07 -8.28
C HIS A 356 -15.80 -4.62 -7.43
N LYS A 357 -16.12 -5.92 -7.46
CA LYS A 357 -17.13 -6.54 -6.59
C LYS A 357 -16.68 -6.67 -5.13
N LEU A 358 -15.37 -6.66 -4.83
CA LEU A 358 -14.84 -6.82 -3.45
C LEU A 358 -15.29 -5.71 -2.49
N ARG A 359 -15.48 -4.47 -2.96
CA ARG A 359 -15.78 -3.30 -2.11
C ARG A 359 -17.14 -3.37 -1.39
N LYS A 360 -18.07 -4.19 -1.88
CA LYS A 360 -19.37 -4.48 -1.22
C LYS A 360 -19.37 -5.74 -0.35
N HIS A 361 -18.26 -6.48 -0.32
CA HIS A 361 -18.08 -7.70 0.49
C HIS A 361 -17.03 -7.55 1.60
N ILE A 362 -16.03 -6.69 1.42
CA ILE A 362 -15.02 -6.38 2.45
C ILE A 362 -15.29 -5.01 3.06
N THR A 363 -15.60 -4.97 4.36
CA THR A 363 -15.72 -3.70 5.09
C THR A 363 -14.35 -3.05 5.28
N ARG A 364 -14.33 -1.73 5.43
CA ARG A 364 -13.18 -0.92 5.83
C ARG A 364 -13.48 -0.25 7.17
N SER A 365 -12.94 -0.82 8.23
CA SER A 365 -13.05 -0.34 9.61
C SER A 365 -14.51 -0.15 10.05
N GLY A 366 -15.36 -1.12 9.71
CA GLY A 366 -16.78 -1.20 10.09
C GLY A 366 -17.78 -0.57 9.11
N SER A 367 -17.37 -0.17 7.90
CA SER A 367 -18.28 0.29 6.85
C SER A 367 -17.79 -0.17 5.47
N PHE A 368 -18.68 -0.43 4.52
CA PHE A 368 -18.30 -0.45 3.10
C PHE A 368 -17.94 0.97 2.65
N ILE A 369 -17.18 1.12 1.57
CA ILE A 369 -16.70 2.42 1.07
C ILE A 369 -16.80 2.45 -0.45
N GLY A 370 -17.39 3.53 -0.99
CA GLY A 370 -17.50 3.75 -2.42
C GLY A 370 -18.48 2.81 -3.12
N ILE A 371 -19.57 2.45 -2.43
CA ILE A 371 -20.64 1.55 -2.90
C ILE A 371 -21.98 2.26 -3.15
N ASP A 372 -22.02 3.59 -3.05
CA ASP A 372 -23.28 4.32 -2.88
C ASP A 372 -24.21 4.24 -4.12
N ASN A 373 -23.62 4.00 -5.29
CA ASN A 373 -24.32 3.72 -6.55
C ASN A 373 -24.16 2.26 -7.03
N ASP A 374 -23.62 1.35 -6.21
CA ASP A 374 -23.45 -0.05 -6.58
C ASP A 374 -24.76 -0.85 -6.47
N SER A 375 -24.86 -1.94 -7.24
CA SER A 375 -25.78 -3.03 -6.95
C SER A 375 -25.42 -3.65 -5.58
N GLN A 376 -26.43 -3.99 -4.77
CA GLN A 376 -26.25 -4.74 -3.53
C GLN A 376 -25.47 -6.07 -3.73
N PRO A 377 -24.89 -6.66 -2.67
CA PRO A 377 -24.46 -8.05 -2.69
C PRO A 377 -25.57 -8.96 -3.21
N ASP A 378 -25.23 -9.84 -4.15
CA ASP A 378 -26.14 -10.90 -4.60
C ASP A 378 -26.11 -12.02 -3.55
N ALA A 379 -27.22 -12.72 -3.33
CA ALA A 379 -27.28 -13.83 -2.37
C ALA A 379 -26.41 -15.03 -2.80
N SER A 380 -26.05 -15.11 -4.08
CA SER A 380 -25.11 -16.10 -4.65
C SER A 380 -23.65 -15.62 -4.68
N GLU A 381 -23.32 -14.46 -4.10
CA GLU A 381 -21.94 -13.93 -4.04
C GLU A 381 -21.34 -14.02 -2.62
N HIS A 382 -20.11 -14.53 -2.51
CA HIS A 382 -19.35 -14.52 -1.25
C HIS A 382 -17.84 -14.39 -1.46
N LEU A 383 -17.09 -14.23 -0.36
CA LEU A 383 -15.62 -14.13 -0.41
C LEU A 383 -14.95 -15.49 -0.61
N TYR A 384 -13.94 -15.50 -1.47
CA TYR A 384 -13.20 -16.67 -1.94
C TYR A 384 -11.70 -16.51 -1.67
N LEU A 385 -10.98 -17.62 -1.48
CA LEU A 385 -9.56 -17.63 -1.09
C LEU A 385 -8.69 -18.43 -2.08
N ALA A 386 -7.78 -17.76 -2.79
CA ALA A 386 -6.75 -18.43 -3.59
C ALA A 386 -5.40 -18.44 -2.83
N PHE A 387 -5.03 -19.57 -2.22
CA PHE A 387 -3.78 -19.74 -1.45
C PHE A 387 -2.58 -19.96 -2.39
N PHE A 388 -1.46 -19.26 -2.17
CA PHE A 388 -0.31 -19.30 -3.12
C PHE A 388 1.10 -19.44 -2.51
N ASP A 389 1.31 -19.25 -1.20
CA ASP A 389 2.59 -19.57 -0.55
C ASP A 389 2.41 -19.82 0.97
N VAL A 390 3.41 -20.43 1.61
CA VAL A 390 3.48 -20.70 3.06
C VAL A 390 4.83 -20.29 3.61
N LEU A 391 4.82 -19.51 4.69
CA LEU A 391 6.00 -18.85 5.24
C LEU A 391 6.49 -19.52 6.54
N MET A 392 5.59 -20.18 7.28
CA MET A 392 5.87 -20.91 8.53
C MET A 392 4.80 -21.97 8.81
N VAL A 393 5.22 -23.11 9.35
CA VAL A 393 4.36 -24.14 9.94
C VAL A 393 4.97 -24.59 11.28
N ASP A 394 4.28 -24.37 12.39
CA ASP A 394 4.81 -24.51 13.76
C ASP A 394 6.19 -23.81 13.95
N ASP A 395 7.27 -24.54 14.21
CA ASP A 395 8.63 -24.00 14.32
C ASP A 395 9.43 -24.06 13.00
N ASP A 396 8.83 -24.61 11.94
CA ASP A 396 9.45 -24.81 10.63
C ASP A 396 9.32 -23.55 9.75
N VAL A 397 10.45 -22.83 9.63
CA VAL A 397 10.55 -21.61 8.81
C VAL A 397 10.63 -22.00 7.34
N CYS A 398 9.51 -21.89 6.64
CA CYS A 398 9.41 -22.27 5.23
C CYS A 398 10.12 -21.28 4.28
N LEU A 399 10.36 -20.03 4.72
CA LEU A 399 10.94 -18.96 3.90
C LEU A 399 12.27 -19.28 3.21
N SER A 400 13.15 -20.06 3.85
CA SER A 400 14.44 -20.47 3.29
C SER A 400 14.34 -21.68 2.35
N LYS A 401 13.17 -22.34 2.27
CA LYS A 401 12.98 -23.52 1.44
C LYS A 401 12.67 -23.15 -0.02
N PRO A 402 13.15 -23.95 -0.99
CA PRO A 402 12.71 -23.92 -2.39
C PRO A 402 11.19 -23.77 -2.55
N TYR A 403 10.73 -22.95 -3.51
CA TYR A 403 9.30 -22.76 -3.79
C TYR A 403 8.56 -24.07 -4.00
N ARG A 404 9.15 -25.05 -4.70
CA ARG A 404 8.53 -26.39 -4.87
C ARG A 404 8.26 -27.11 -3.54
N GLN A 405 9.11 -26.92 -2.52
CA GLN A 405 8.88 -27.48 -1.18
C GLN A 405 7.81 -26.69 -0.42
N ARG A 406 7.83 -25.35 -0.49
CA ARG A 406 6.76 -24.52 0.11
C ARG A 406 5.40 -24.84 -0.52
N ARG A 407 5.36 -25.05 -1.84
CA ARG A 407 4.15 -25.44 -2.59
C ARG A 407 3.62 -26.81 -2.16
N GLN A 408 4.49 -27.80 -1.93
CA GLN A 408 4.09 -29.10 -1.37
C GLN A 408 3.55 -28.95 0.06
N ILE A 409 4.23 -28.21 0.93
CA ILE A 409 3.76 -27.95 2.30
C ILE A 409 2.39 -27.25 2.27
N LEU A 410 2.18 -26.29 1.36
CA LEU A 410 0.89 -25.62 1.18
C LEU A 410 -0.20 -26.61 0.70
N GLN A 411 0.12 -27.52 -0.22
CA GLN A 411 -0.77 -28.61 -0.64
C GLN A 411 -1.11 -29.57 0.52
N ASP A 412 -0.15 -29.85 1.41
CA ASP A 412 -0.34 -30.75 2.54
C ASP A 412 -1.22 -30.14 3.64
N ILE A 413 -1.10 -28.83 3.90
CA ILE A 413 -1.86 -28.12 4.97
C ILE A 413 -3.23 -27.60 4.54
N VAL A 414 -3.44 -27.30 3.25
CA VAL A 414 -4.73 -26.77 2.74
C VAL A 414 -5.69 -27.91 2.37
N ASP A 415 -6.98 -27.67 2.59
CA ASP A 415 -8.14 -28.49 2.26
C ASP A 415 -9.05 -27.60 1.37
N PRO A 416 -8.86 -27.60 0.03
CA PRO A 416 -9.61 -26.74 -0.87
C PRO A 416 -11.13 -27.00 -0.76
N ILE A 417 -11.92 -25.95 -0.67
CA ILE A 417 -13.37 -26.03 -0.53
C ILE A 417 -13.99 -25.49 -1.82
N GLU A 418 -14.69 -26.35 -2.55
CA GLU A 418 -15.43 -25.98 -3.76
C GLU A 418 -16.31 -24.73 -3.51
N GLY A 419 -16.23 -23.75 -4.41
CA GLY A 419 -16.91 -22.46 -4.28
C GLY A 419 -16.36 -21.48 -3.22
N TYR A 420 -15.39 -21.87 -2.38
CA TYR A 420 -14.89 -21.03 -1.27
C TYR A 420 -13.36 -20.88 -1.19
N SER A 421 -12.57 -21.87 -1.59
CA SER A 421 -11.11 -21.80 -1.59
C SER A 421 -10.43 -22.74 -2.59
N GLU A 422 -9.34 -22.28 -3.19
CA GLU A 422 -8.45 -23.10 -4.02
C GLU A 422 -6.97 -22.87 -3.68
N LEU A 423 -6.13 -23.81 -4.13
CA LEU A 423 -4.70 -23.56 -4.31
C LEU A 423 -4.49 -22.87 -5.66
N ALA A 424 -3.73 -21.77 -5.68
CA ALA A 424 -3.52 -20.96 -6.86
C ALA A 424 -3.07 -21.81 -8.07
N GLN A 425 -3.79 -21.70 -9.19
CA GLN A 425 -3.60 -22.52 -10.38
C GLN A 425 -2.18 -22.32 -10.95
N GLN A 426 -1.47 -23.41 -11.23
CA GLN A 426 -0.03 -23.41 -11.49
C GLN A 426 0.38 -24.51 -12.48
N GLN A 427 1.30 -24.19 -13.39
CA GLN A 427 2.03 -25.16 -14.23
C GLN A 427 3.55 -24.94 -14.10
N THR A 428 4.37 -25.92 -14.46
CA THR A 428 5.84 -25.84 -14.36
C THR A 428 6.44 -25.79 -15.75
N ILE A 429 7.28 -24.78 -16.04
CA ILE A 429 8.04 -24.66 -17.29
C ILE A 429 9.53 -24.72 -16.96
N ASN A 430 10.28 -25.54 -17.69
CA ASN A 430 11.75 -25.57 -17.64
C ASN A 430 12.31 -24.69 -18.76
N PHE A 431 12.87 -23.52 -18.43
CA PHE A 431 13.38 -22.57 -19.43
C PHE A 431 14.73 -22.98 -20.06
N SER A 432 15.29 -24.13 -19.67
CA SER A 432 16.38 -24.79 -20.41
C SER A 432 15.89 -25.59 -21.63
N HIS A 433 14.58 -25.83 -21.78
CA HIS A 433 14.04 -26.57 -22.93
C HIS A 433 13.70 -25.61 -24.10
N PRO A 434 13.96 -25.98 -25.37
CA PRO A 434 13.66 -25.12 -26.52
C PRO A 434 12.21 -24.62 -26.55
N ASP A 435 11.25 -25.53 -26.35
CA ASP A 435 9.80 -25.26 -26.41
C ASP A 435 9.27 -24.42 -25.22
N SER A 436 10.12 -24.06 -24.26
CA SER A 436 9.73 -23.22 -23.10
C SER A 436 9.16 -21.86 -23.51
N TYR A 437 9.57 -21.33 -24.66
CA TYR A 437 9.03 -20.12 -25.25
C TYR A 437 7.56 -20.30 -25.68
N GLU A 438 7.24 -21.41 -26.35
CA GLU A 438 5.89 -21.73 -26.83
C GLU A 438 4.98 -22.03 -25.64
N LEU A 439 5.46 -22.82 -24.66
CA LEU A 439 4.73 -23.10 -23.41
C LEU A 439 4.40 -21.82 -22.62
N LEU A 440 5.27 -20.79 -22.66
CA LEU A 440 5.00 -19.49 -22.05
C LEU A 440 4.02 -18.66 -22.89
N ARG A 441 4.19 -18.61 -24.21
CA ARG A 441 3.27 -17.92 -25.14
C ARG A 441 1.85 -18.43 -24.97
N ASP A 442 1.68 -19.75 -24.98
CA ASP A 442 0.37 -20.41 -24.94
C ASP A 442 -0.29 -20.23 -23.57
N ALA A 443 0.50 -20.20 -22.48
CA ALA A 443 0.02 -19.83 -21.15
C ALA A 443 -0.46 -18.37 -21.08
N VAL A 444 0.23 -17.43 -21.74
CA VAL A 444 -0.18 -16.02 -21.83
C VAL A 444 -1.42 -15.86 -22.71
N ALA A 445 -1.52 -16.59 -23.82
CA ALA A 445 -2.71 -16.61 -24.67
C ALA A 445 -3.94 -17.17 -23.93
N MET A 446 -3.77 -18.26 -23.19
CA MET A 446 -4.81 -18.83 -22.31
C MET A 446 -5.23 -17.84 -21.21
N ALA A 447 -4.28 -17.19 -20.54
CA ALA A 447 -4.56 -16.19 -19.52
C ALA A 447 -5.33 -14.98 -20.09
N ALA A 448 -5.00 -14.53 -21.30
CA ALA A 448 -5.70 -13.43 -21.98
C ALA A 448 -7.11 -13.83 -22.46
N ALA A 449 -7.27 -15.04 -23.00
CA ALA A 449 -8.58 -15.59 -23.38
C ALA A 449 -9.51 -15.73 -22.15
N LEU A 450 -9.01 -16.30 -21.05
CA LEU A 450 -9.73 -16.40 -19.77
C LEU A 450 -9.82 -15.09 -18.97
N ARG A 451 -9.39 -13.95 -19.55
CA ARG A 451 -9.41 -12.60 -18.95
C ARG A 451 -8.76 -12.51 -17.55
N TRP A 452 -7.75 -13.33 -17.28
CA TRP A 452 -6.93 -13.24 -16.07
C TRP A 452 -6.10 -11.95 -16.07
N GLU A 453 -5.64 -11.52 -14.90
CA GLU A 453 -4.80 -10.31 -14.78
C GLU A 453 -3.38 -10.50 -15.35
N GLY A 454 -3.01 -11.74 -15.72
CA GLY A 454 -1.69 -12.14 -16.20
C GLY A 454 -1.18 -13.41 -15.51
N LEU A 455 0.13 -13.53 -15.41
CA LEU A 455 0.84 -14.66 -14.80
C LEU A 455 1.89 -14.17 -13.78
N VAL A 456 2.24 -15.01 -12.83
CA VAL A 456 3.36 -14.83 -11.88
C VAL A 456 4.28 -16.05 -11.97
N LEU A 457 5.53 -15.85 -12.37
CA LEU A 457 6.55 -16.89 -12.42
C LEU A 457 7.40 -16.84 -11.15
N LYS A 458 7.58 -17.98 -10.49
CA LYS A 458 8.39 -18.17 -9.27
C LYS A 458 9.48 -19.20 -9.54
N GLY A 459 10.73 -18.95 -9.17
CA GLY A 459 11.82 -19.93 -9.33
C GLY A 459 11.55 -21.18 -8.50
N SER A 460 11.45 -22.35 -9.15
CA SER A 460 11.11 -23.65 -8.55
C SER A 460 11.96 -23.96 -7.33
N ASP A 461 13.26 -23.72 -7.48
CA ASP A 461 14.28 -24.14 -6.54
C ASP A 461 14.72 -23.03 -5.58
N GLU A 462 13.99 -21.92 -5.57
CA GLU A 462 14.42 -20.68 -4.90
C GLU A 462 13.70 -20.42 -3.57
N PRO A 463 14.40 -19.84 -2.57
CA PRO A 463 13.80 -19.38 -1.33
C PRO A 463 12.76 -18.26 -1.57
N TYR A 464 11.96 -17.94 -0.56
CA TYR A 464 10.96 -16.87 -0.64
C TYR A 464 11.61 -15.47 -0.73
N PHE A 465 12.83 -15.33 -0.23
CA PHE A 465 13.63 -14.10 -0.26
C PHE A 465 15.04 -14.40 -0.79
N PRO A 466 15.67 -13.48 -1.56
CA PRO A 466 17.07 -13.63 -1.98
C PRO A 466 18.07 -13.57 -0.81
N LEU A 467 17.65 -13.14 0.39
CA LEU A 467 18.51 -12.97 1.57
C LEU A 467 19.09 -14.28 2.13
N PHE A 468 18.61 -15.45 1.68
CA PHE A 468 19.06 -16.76 2.14
C PHE A 468 20.15 -17.40 1.26
N GLU A 469 20.50 -16.78 0.13
CA GLU A 469 21.47 -17.33 -0.84
C GLU A 469 22.62 -16.35 -1.08
N GLU A 470 23.84 -16.86 -1.27
CA GLU A 470 25.01 -16.02 -1.53
C GLU A 470 25.32 -15.92 -3.03
N ASN A 471 25.78 -14.75 -3.48
CA ASN A 471 26.13 -14.48 -4.88
C ASN A 471 25.00 -14.69 -5.90
N ALA A 472 23.75 -14.68 -5.42
CA ALA A 472 22.54 -14.78 -6.22
C ALA A 472 22.46 -13.72 -7.35
N ASP A 473 21.96 -14.12 -8.51
CA ASP A 473 21.68 -13.20 -9.63
C ASP A 473 20.57 -12.18 -9.27
N VAL A 474 20.52 -11.05 -9.97
CA VAL A 474 19.49 -10.01 -9.79
C VAL A 474 18.06 -10.52 -10.01
N ASN A 475 17.86 -11.64 -10.70
CA ASN A 475 16.58 -12.29 -10.95
C ASN A 475 16.27 -13.47 -10.00
N PHE A 476 17.18 -13.87 -9.11
CA PHE A 476 17.01 -14.97 -8.15
C PHE A 476 16.28 -14.51 -6.89
N GLY A 477 15.40 -15.35 -6.33
CA GLY A 477 14.59 -15.03 -5.16
C GLY A 477 13.54 -13.94 -5.42
N ARG A 478 13.29 -13.62 -6.70
CA ARG A 478 12.34 -12.59 -7.15
C ARG A 478 11.31 -13.20 -8.09
N TRP A 479 10.06 -12.79 -7.96
CA TRP A 479 8.97 -13.31 -8.80
C TRP A 479 8.81 -12.41 -10.03
N ILE A 480 8.49 -13.00 -11.19
CA ILE A 480 8.27 -12.24 -12.43
C ILE A 480 6.77 -12.11 -12.66
N LYS A 481 6.26 -10.87 -12.71
CA LYS A 481 4.88 -10.57 -13.17
C LYS A 481 4.88 -10.29 -14.67
N LEU A 482 4.09 -11.04 -15.42
CA LEU A 482 3.88 -10.89 -16.85
C LEU A 482 2.38 -10.65 -17.13
N LYS A 483 2.06 -9.70 -18.00
CA LYS A 483 0.69 -9.33 -18.34
C LYS A 483 0.56 -8.80 -19.77
N LYS A 484 -0.67 -8.82 -20.33
CA LYS A 484 -0.93 -8.26 -21.67
C LYS A 484 -0.60 -6.76 -21.78
N GLU A 485 -0.95 -5.92 -20.80
CA GLU A 485 -0.73 -4.47 -20.88
C GLU A 485 0.71 -4.03 -20.61
N TYR A 486 1.61 -5.00 -20.40
CA TYR A 486 3.06 -4.79 -20.31
C TYR A 486 3.77 -5.05 -21.64
N ILE A 487 3.11 -5.72 -22.59
CA ILE A 487 3.61 -5.99 -23.95
C ILE A 487 3.12 -4.86 -24.88
N PRO A 488 4.00 -4.17 -25.63
CA PRO A 488 3.65 -2.99 -26.41
C PRO A 488 2.46 -3.20 -27.38
N GLY A 489 1.37 -2.48 -27.13
CA GLY A 489 0.13 -2.55 -27.93
C GLY A 489 -0.59 -3.90 -27.87
N LEU A 490 -0.56 -4.59 -26.71
CA LEU A 490 -1.52 -5.64 -26.32
C LEU A 490 -2.35 -5.27 -25.06
N GLY A 491 -2.15 -4.06 -24.51
CA GLY A 491 -3.07 -3.44 -23.56
C GLY A 491 -4.33 -2.92 -24.25
N ASP A 492 -5.37 -2.65 -23.47
CA ASP A 492 -6.63 -2.12 -24.00
C ASP A 492 -6.48 -0.60 -24.17
N SER A 493 -6.37 -0.14 -25.42
CA SER A 493 -6.15 1.27 -25.80
C SER A 493 -7.43 1.85 -26.39
N VAL A 494 -7.80 3.07 -25.98
CA VAL A 494 -9.00 3.78 -26.44
C VAL A 494 -8.70 5.29 -26.52
N ASP A 495 -9.27 5.95 -27.53
CA ASP A 495 -9.14 7.39 -27.75
C ASP A 495 -10.21 8.19 -26.99
N PHE A 496 -9.81 9.24 -26.26
CA PHE A 496 -10.70 10.08 -25.44
C PHE A 496 -10.47 11.57 -25.67
N ALA A 497 -11.41 12.40 -25.20
CA ALA A 497 -11.24 13.85 -25.11
C ALA A 497 -10.77 14.28 -23.70
N LEU A 498 -9.71 15.08 -23.61
CA LEU A 498 -9.40 15.87 -22.41
C LEU A 498 -10.12 17.21 -22.49
N ILE A 499 -11.19 17.36 -21.72
CA ILE A 499 -12.13 18.49 -21.86
C ILE A 499 -11.79 19.69 -20.99
N GLY A 500 -11.01 19.50 -19.92
CA GLY A 500 -10.63 20.56 -19.00
C GLY A 500 -9.48 20.16 -18.10
N ALA A 501 -9.09 21.07 -17.21
CA ALA A 501 -7.95 20.86 -16.30
C ALA A 501 -8.13 21.63 -14.98
N ARG A 502 -7.29 21.27 -14.00
CA ARG A 502 -7.11 21.99 -12.74
C ARG A 502 -5.67 21.96 -12.24
N TYR A 503 -5.31 22.96 -11.46
CA TYR A 503 -4.09 23.00 -10.66
C TYR A 503 -4.32 22.33 -9.30
N ASP A 504 -3.26 21.79 -8.71
CA ASP A 504 -3.23 21.42 -7.30
C ASP A 504 -1.82 21.68 -6.78
N ALA A 505 -1.70 22.56 -5.79
CA ALA A 505 -0.39 22.96 -5.27
C ALA A 505 0.43 21.77 -4.74
N GLN A 506 -0.23 20.75 -4.18
CA GLN A 506 0.47 19.62 -3.58
C GLN A 506 0.89 18.57 -4.62
N ASP A 507 0.16 18.42 -5.73
CA ASP A 507 0.65 17.64 -6.89
C ASP A 507 1.76 18.39 -7.64
N ALA A 508 1.71 19.72 -7.69
CA ALA A 508 2.71 20.54 -8.39
C ALA A 508 4.10 20.43 -7.75
N LEU A 509 4.19 20.39 -6.41
CA LEU A 509 5.42 20.11 -5.67
C LEU A 509 6.04 18.75 -6.04
N GLN A 510 5.21 17.79 -6.45
CA GLN A 510 5.64 16.45 -6.86
C GLN A 510 5.89 16.33 -8.39
N CYS A 511 5.95 17.46 -9.10
CA CYS A 511 6.23 17.55 -10.54
C CYS A 511 7.43 18.46 -10.90
N PRO A 512 8.58 18.43 -10.17
CA PRO A 512 9.67 19.41 -10.32
C PRO A 512 10.29 19.49 -11.73
N ASN A 513 10.17 18.42 -12.52
CA ASN A 513 10.73 18.33 -13.87
C ASN A 513 9.84 19.00 -14.95
N VAL A 514 8.71 19.63 -14.58
CA VAL A 514 7.80 20.30 -15.52
C VAL A 514 7.80 21.80 -15.26
N LYS A 515 8.27 22.58 -16.25
CA LYS A 515 8.42 24.03 -16.14
C LYS A 515 7.11 24.77 -16.43
N ASN A 516 6.89 25.87 -15.72
CA ASN A 516 5.75 26.77 -15.87
C ASN A 516 4.38 26.06 -15.78
N LEU A 517 4.26 25.09 -14.87
CA LEU A 517 3.06 24.27 -14.68
C LEU A 517 1.82 25.14 -14.38
N SER A 518 0.86 25.14 -15.30
CA SER A 518 -0.47 25.76 -15.13
C SER A 518 -1.47 24.79 -14.50
N TRP A 519 -1.40 23.50 -14.84
CA TRP A 519 -2.33 22.47 -14.38
C TRP A 519 -1.60 21.15 -14.08
N THR A 520 -2.07 20.44 -13.05
CA THR A 520 -1.55 19.14 -12.60
C THR A 520 -2.44 17.96 -12.99
N SER A 521 -3.73 18.24 -13.21
CA SER A 521 -4.78 17.25 -13.43
C SER A 521 -5.64 17.60 -14.65
N PHE A 522 -5.96 16.61 -15.47
CA PHE A 522 -6.69 16.75 -16.75
C PHE A 522 -7.90 15.81 -16.78
N PHE A 523 -9.05 16.33 -17.20
CA PHE A 523 -10.34 15.64 -17.08
C PHE A 523 -10.72 14.88 -18.34
N VAL A 524 -10.96 13.57 -18.21
CA VAL A 524 -11.34 12.69 -19.32
C VAL A 524 -12.85 12.73 -19.51
N GLY A 525 -13.29 13.19 -20.69
CA GLY A 525 -14.68 13.23 -21.11
C GLY A 525 -14.97 12.27 -22.25
N CYS A 526 -16.10 11.57 -22.16
CA CYS A 526 -16.74 10.90 -23.29
C CYS A 526 -17.96 11.71 -23.73
N GLN A 527 -18.16 11.85 -25.04
CA GLN A 527 -19.36 12.51 -25.55
C GLN A 527 -20.60 11.62 -25.32
N GLU A 528 -21.67 12.20 -24.77
CA GLU A 528 -23.00 11.59 -24.76
C GLU A 528 -23.75 12.01 -26.04
N GLY A 529 -24.69 11.18 -26.52
CA GLY A 529 -25.43 11.43 -27.77
C GLY A 529 -26.12 12.80 -27.86
N ASP A 530 -26.18 13.36 -29.08
CA ASP A 530 -26.77 14.68 -29.37
C ASP A 530 -28.20 14.81 -28.81
N ASN A 531 -28.42 15.81 -27.94
CA ASN A 531 -29.76 16.23 -27.54
C ASN A 531 -30.49 16.87 -28.74
N GLN A 532 -31.25 16.05 -29.48
CA GLN A 532 -31.93 16.44 -30.73
C GLN A 532 -32.95 17.59 -30.60
N ASN A 533 -33.20 18.09 -29.39
CA ASN A 533 -34.19 19.11 -29.07
C ASN A 533 -33.62 20.55 -28.95
N LEU A 534 -32.34 20.78 -29.25
CA LEU A 534 -31.70 22.10 -29.20
C LEU A 534 -31.22 22.57 -30.57
N SER A 535 -31.55 23.82 -30.93
CA SER A 535 -31.17 24.46 -32.20
C SER A 535 -29.68 24.81 -32.31
N VAL A 536 -28.87 24.43 -31.33
CA VAL A 536 -27.42 24.61 -31.26
C VAL A 536 -26.80 23.26 -30.88
N LYS A 537 -25.84 22.78 -31.67
CA LYS A 537 -25.07 21.54 -31.38
C LYS A 537 -24.06 21.74 -30.25
N THR A 538 -24.55 22.05 -29.05
CA THR A 538 -23.75 22.04 -27.82
C THR A 538 -23.45 20.59 -27.47
N ARG A 539 -22.20 20.14 -27.67
CA ARG A 539 -21.77 18.79 -27.26
C ARG A 539 -22.02 18.60 -25.77
N ASN A 540 -22.28 17.37 -25.36
CA ASN A 540 -22.46 16.99 -23.97
C ASN A 540 -21.39 15.97 -23.59
N TYR A 541 -20.61 16.21 -22.53
CA TYR A 541 -19.56 15.30 -22.07
C TYR A 541 -19.85 14.76 -20.67
N ARG A 542 -19.82 13.44 -20.52
CA ARG A 542 -19.72 12.80 -19.21
C ARG A 542 -18.26 12.66 -18.81
N VAL A 543 -17.89 13.20 -17.65
CA VAL A 543 -16.57 13.01 -17.05
C VAL A 543 -16.49 11.61 -16.45
N ILE A 544 -15.48 10.85 -16.85
CA ILE A 544 -15.29 9.45 -16.43
C ILE A 544 -14.05 9.25 -15.54
N ASP A 545 -13.03 10.09 -15.67
CA ASP A 545 -11.76 9.97 -14.93
C ASP A 545 -10.97 11.30 -14.92
N VAL A 546 -9.92 11.38 -14.10
CA VAL A 546 -8.99 12.52 -14.02
C VAL A 546 -7.54 12.01 -14.02
N LEU A 547 -6.78 12.41 -15.04
CA LEU A 547 -5.39 12.02 -15.23
C LEU A 547 -4.45 13.02 -14.56
N GLY A 548 -3.53 12.54 -13.72
CA GLY A 548 -2.50 13.36 -13.08
C GLY A 548 -1.08 12.83 -13.33
N ARG A 549 -0.14 13.23 -12.46
CA ARG A 549 1.29 12.85 -12.51
C ARG A 549 1.58 11.35 -12.50
N HIS A 550 0.61 10.52 -12.12
CA HIS A 550 0.71 9.06 -12.11
C HIS A 550 0.28 8.39 -13.43
N ASN A 551 -0.41 9.13 -14.29
CA ASN A 551 -0.99 8.66 -15.56
C ASN A 551 -0.29 9.28 -16.79
N ILE A 552 0.35 10.43 -16.60
CA ILE A 552 0.94 11.28 -17.64
C ILE A 552 2.45 11.38 -17.39
N SER A 553 3.27 11.11 -18.42
CA SER A 553 4.73 11.27 -18.31
C SER A 553 5.12 12.76 -18.24
N PRO A 554 6.26 13.15 -17.61
CA PRO A 554 6.65 14.56 -17.48
C PRO A 554 6.73 15.31 -18.83
N LYS A 555 7.15 14.61 -19.90
CA LYS A 555 7.18 15.14 -21.27
C LYS A 555 5.77 15.49 -21.78
N LEU A 556 4.81 14.59 -21.63
CA LEU A 556 3.42 14.80 -22.05
C LEU A 556 2.71 15.83 -21.16
N MET A 557 3.01 15.85 -19.85
CA MET A 557 2.54 16.87 -18.91
C MET A 557 2.98 18.27 -19.33
N GLN A 558 4.25 18.41 -19.75
CA GLN A 558 4.79 19.66 -20.28
C GLN A 558 4.09 20.07 -21.58
N THR A 559 3.85 19.14 -22.51
CA THR A 559 3.15 19.41 -23.78
C THR A 559 1.70 19.84 -23.55
N LEU A 560 0.93 19.15 -22.70
CA LEU A 560 -0.45 19.54 -22.37
C LEU A 560 -0.51 20.93 -21.72
N ASN A 561 0.43 21.25 -20.83
CA ASN A 561 0.52 22.58 -20.22
C ASN A 561 0.88 23.68 -21.25
N GLN A 562 1.77 23.40 -22.20
CA GLN A 562 2.14 24.36 -23.25
C GLN A 562 1.01 24.60 -24.27
N LEU A 563 0.34 23.54 -24.74
CA LEU A 563 -0.75 23.68 -25.71
C LEU A 563 -2.02 24.24 -25.07
N GLY A 564 -2.33 23.82 -23.82
CA GLY A 564 -3.53 24.24 -23.10
C GLY A 564 -3.59 25.75 -22.85
N GLN A 565 -2.45 26.44 -22.75
CA GLN A 565 -2.38 27.90 -22.59
C GLN A 565 -3.03 28.67 -23.77
N PHE A 566 -3.13 28.07 -24.95
CA PHE A 566 -3.78 28.68 -26.12
C PHE A 566 -5.27 28.28 -26.28
N GLN A 567 -5.76 27.35 -25.45
CA GLN A 567 -7.06 26.69 -25.63
C GLN A 567 -7.96 26.76 -24.39
N ALA A 568 -7.43 27.10 -23.21
CA ALA A 568 -8.18 27.16 -21.96
C ALA A 568 -9.09 28.40 -21.84
N CYS A 569 -10.24 28.21 -21.19
CA CYS A 569 -11.12 29.24 -20.65
C CYS A 569 -11.26 29.05 -19.14
N GLU A 570 -11.15 30.13 -18.37
CA GLU A 570 -11.41 30.11 -16.92
C GLU A 570 -12.90 29.96 -16.62
N GLN A 571 -13.23 29.21 -15.57
CA GLN A 571 -14.61 29.00 -15.14
C GLN A 571 -15.28 30.34 -14.76
N GLY A 572 -16.25 30.77 -15.57
CA GLY A 572 -17.04 32.00 -15.33
C GLY A 572 -16.55 33.25 -16.07
N SER A 573 -15.41 33.21 -16.78
CA SER A 573 -15.04 34.30 -17.71
C SER A 573 -15.79 34.23 -19.04
N GLU A 574 -16.07 33.01 -19.50
CA GLU A 574 -16.85 32.71 -20.70
C GLU A 574 -17.86 31.58 -20.40
N PRO A 575 -18.99 31.50 -21.14
CA PRO A 575 -19.89 30.35 -21.05
C PRO A 575 -19.17 29.07 -21.50
N CYS A 576 -19.39 27.96 -20.79
CA CYS A 576 -18.75 26.68 -21.11
C CYS A 576 -19.11 26.24 -22.54
N PRO A 577 -18.14 25.86 -23.39
CA PRO A 577 -18.39 25.55 -24.81
C PRO A 577 -19.16 24.23 -25.04
N PHE A 578 -19.42 23.47 -23.99
CA PHE A 578 -20.18 22.21 -23.99
C PHE A 578 -20.91 22.03 -22.66
N SER A 579 -21.91 21.15 -22.58
CA SER A 579 -22.48 20.72 -21.30
C SER A 579 -21.62 19.62 -20.67
N ILE A 580 -21.61 19.57 -19.34
CA ILE A 580 -20.78 18.65 -18.55
C ILE A 580 -21.66 17.88 -17.57
N ARG A 581 -21.44 16.57 -17.49
CA ARG A 581 -22.04 15.66 -16.50
C ARG A 581 -20.96 15.01 -15.65
N ILE A 582 -21.10 15.07 -14.33
CA ILE A 582 -20.22 14.38 -13.37
C ILE A 582 -21.10 13.50 -12.46
N ASP A 583 -21.01 12.18 -12.61
CA ASP A 583 -21.74 11.22 -11.75
C ASP A 583 -20.93 10.80 -10.49
N GLN A 584 -19.61 11.05 -10.48
CA GLN A 584 -18.68 10.58 -9.45
C GLN A 584 -18.39 11.70 -8.42
N PRO A 585 -18.84 11.60 -7.15
CA PRO A 585 -18.68 12.68 -6.17
C PRO A 585 -17.24 12.88 -5.68
N GLN A 586 -16.32 11.97 -6.01
CA GLN A 586 -14.88 12.11 -5.77
C GLN A 586 -14.13 12.93 -6.83
N ILE A 587 -14.74 13.22 -7.98
CA ILE A 587 -14.10 14.01 -9.03
C ILE A 587 -14.11 15.49 -8.60
N PRO A 588 -12.94 16.17 -8.56
CA PRO A 588 -12.86 17.58 -8.19
C PRO A 588 -13.47 18.49 -9.26
N GLU A 589 -13.73 19.75 -8.94
CA GLU A 589 -14.21 20.72 -9.92
C GLU A 589 -13.11 21.09 -10.94
N MET A 590 -13.53 21.41 -12.17
CA MET A 590 -12.65 21.94 -13.23
C MET A 590 -12.44 23.44 -13.04
N GLU A 591 -11.18 23.88 -13.05
CA GLU A 591 -10.82 25.30 -13.00
C GLU A 591 -10.83 25.93 -14.40
N VAL A 592 -10.47 25.15 -15.42
CA VAL A 592 -10.52 25.55 -16.83
C VAL A 592 -11.17 24.48 -17.72
N PHE A 593 -11.80 24.95 -18.80
CA PHE A 593 -12.29 24.13 -19.91
C PHE A 593 -11.44 24.39 -21.16
N PHE A 594 -11.17 23.39 -21.98
CA PHE A 594 -10.51 23.60 -23.27
C PHE A 594 -11.55 23.86 -24.37
N ARG A 595 -11.47 25.03 -25.02
CA ARG A 595 -12.32 25.41 -26.18
C ARG A 595 -12.31 24.35 -27.28
N ILE A 596 -11.15 23.71 -27.45
CA ILE A 596 -10.92 22.55 -28.31
C ILE A 596 -10.30 21.48 -27.40
N PRO A 597 -11.07 20.48 -26.94
CA PRO A 597 -10.53 19.37 -26.16
C PRO A 597 -9.42 18.60 -26.89
N PHE A 598 -8.44 18.08 -26.15
CA PHE A 598 -7.37 17.27 -26.73
C PHE A 598 -7.85 15.84 -26.99
N VAL A 599 -7.67 15.32 -28.21
CA VAL A 599 -7.84 13.89 -28.48
C VAL A 599 -6.59 13.14 -28.01
N VAL A 600 -6.77 12.09 -27.21
CA VAL A 600 -5.67 11.37 -26.56
C VAL A 600 -5.87 9.85 -26.57
N GLU A 601 -4.80 9.11 -26.87
CA GLU A 601 -4.78 7.66 -26.72
C GLU A 601 -4.44 7.30 -25.26
N LEU A 602 -5.37 6.64 -24.56
CA LEU A 602 -5.18 6.12 -23.20
C LEU A 602 -5.15 4.58 -23.22
N VAL A 603 -4.14 3.98 -22.58
CA VAL A 603 -4.05 2.53 -22.40
C VAL A 603 -4.32 2.11 -20.95
N GLY A 604 -5.22 1.14 -20.78
CA GLY A 604 -5.55 0.53 -19.49
C GLY A 604 -5.11 -0.93 -19.36
N SER A 605 -5.45 -1.53 -18.22
CA SER A 605 -5.28 -2.96 -17.90
C SER A 605 -6.62 -3.71 -17.91
N GLY A 606 -7.51 -3.40 -18.86
CA GLY A 606 -8.92 -3.79 -18.86
C GLY A 606 -9.84 -2.67 -18.39
N PHE A 607 -11.11 -3.01 -18.15
CA PHE A 607 -12.17 -2.07 -17.79
C PHE A 607 -12.78 -2.40 -16.42
N GLU A 608 -12.95 -1.39 -15.55
CA GLU A 608 -13.60 -1.55 -14.24
C GLU A 608 -14.66 -0.47 -13.98
N ARG A 609 -15.48 -0.64 -12.94
CA ARG A 609 -16.44 0.37 -12.49
C ARG A 609 -15.82 1.20 -11.37
N PRO A 610 -15.64 2.52 -11.53
CA PRO A 610 -15.16 3.40 -10.45
C PRO A 610 -16.01 3.32 -9.19
N HIS A 611 -15.49 3.85 -8.09
CA HIS A 611 -16.26 4.00 -6.86
C HIS A 611 -17.49 4.87 -7.10
N CYS A 612 -18.65 4.43 -6.60
CA CYS A 612 -19.93 5.11 -6.81
C CYS A 612 -20.27 5.41 -8.29
N ALA A 613 -19.80 4.60 -9.24
CA ALA A 613 -20.16 4.69 -10.66
C ALA A 613 -20.79 3.40 -11.17
N ARG A 614 -21.85 3.52 -11.99
CA ARG A 614 -22.58 2.38 -12.58
C ARG A 614 -22.06 1.95 -13.95
N TYR A 615 -21.18 2.75 -14.55
CA TYR A 615 -20.55 2.54 -15.85
C TYR A 615 -19.10 2.04 -15.72
N PHE A 616 -18.53 1.58 -16.83
CA PHE A 616 -17.14 1.18 -16.96
C PHE A 616 -16.25 2.34 -17.46
N THR A 617 -15.00 2.35 -16.99
CA THR A 617 -13.88 3.15 -17.52
C THR A 617 -12.64 2.27 -17.67
N LEU A 618 -11.57 2.77 -18.30
CA LEU A 618 -10.27 2.09 -18.34
C LEU A 618 -9.67 1.95 -16.93
N ARG A 619 -9.15 0.77 -16.62
CA ARG A 619 -8.46 0.48 -15.36
C ARG A 619 -6.99 0.87 -15.45
N PHE A 620 -6.50 1.63 -14.47
CA PHE A 620 -5.13 2.17 -14.42
C PHE A 620 -4.69 2.85 -15.75
N PRO A 621 -5.46 3.84 -16.25
CA PRO A 621 -5.20 4.47 -17.53
C PRO A 621 -3.88 5.23 -17.53
N ARG A 622 -3.16 5.16 -18.65
CA ARG A 622 -1.91 5.87 -18.92
C ARG A 622 -1.99 6.55 -20.28
N LEU A 623 -1.61 7.82 -20.34
CA LEU A 623 -1.55 8.58 -21.58
C LEU A 623 -0.38 8.09 -22.44
N LEU A 624 -0.67 7.58 -23.64
CA LEU A 624 0.35 7.18 -24.61
C LEU A 624 0.67 8.30 -25.61
N LYS A 625 -0.36 8.85 -26.25
CA LYS A 625 -0.24 9.83 -27.33
C LYS A 625 -1.26 10.96 -27.16
N ILE A 626 -0.83 12.17 -27.51
CA ILE A 626 -1.71 13.30 -27.80
C ILE A 626 -1.82 13.39 -29.32
N HIS A 627 -3.02 13.41 -29.87
CA HIS A 627 -3.25 13.45 -31.31
C HIS A 627 -3.31 14.88 -31.84
N SER A 628 -2.60 15.11 -32.94
CA SER A 628 -2.81 16.24 -33.86
C SER A 628 -3.41 15.80 -35.21
N ASP A 629 -3.59 14.48 -35.36
CA ASP A 629 -4.04 13.73 -36.53
C ASP A 629 -5.49 13.24 -36.43
N ARG A 630 -6.20 13.57 -35.34
CA ARG A 630 -7.58 13.15 -35.03
C ARG A 630 -8.42 14.32 -34.54
N GLY A 631 -9.71 14.31 -34.87
CA GLY A 631 -10.71 15.26 -34.40
C GLY A 631 -11.55 14.71 -33.24
N LEU A 632 -12.41 15.56 -32.66
CA LEU A 632 -13.29 15.18 -31.54
C LEU A 632 -14.27 14.04 -31.90
N ASP A 633 -14.52 13.83 -33.19
CA ASP A 633 -15.42 12.79 -33.71
C ASP A 633 -14.71 11.43 -33.86
N ASP A 634 -13.37 11.37 -33.67
CA ASP A 634 -12.59 10.14 -33.53
C ASP A 634 -12.45 9.69 -32.06
N ALA A 635 -12.90 10.52 -31.09
CA ALA A 635 -12.84 10.20 -29.66
C ALA A 635 -14.09 9.41 -29.22
N VAL A 636 -13.90 8.43 -28.34
CA VAL A 636 -14.95 7.46 -27.98
C VAL A 636 -16.17 8.12 -27.33
N SER A 637 -17.37 7.80 -27.82
CA SER A 637 -18.62 8.14 -27.13
C SER A 637 -18.77 7.35 -25.83
N PHE A 638 -19.64 7.81 -24.95
CA PHE A 638 -19.92 7.12 -23.70
C PHE A 638 -20.54 5.73 -23.95
N GLU A 639 -21.40 5.63 -24.96
CA GLU A 639 -22.07 4.40 -25.39
C GLU A 639 -21.08 3.38 -25.97
N GLU A 640 -20.17 3.79 -26.86
CA GLU A 640 -19.11 2.93 -27.41
C GLU A 640 -18.15 2.45 -26.33
N LEU A 641 -17.80 3.32 -25.36
CA LEU A 641 -16.96 2.92 -24.21
C LEU A 641 -17.60 1.77 -23.42
N GLN A 642 -18.93 1.78 -23.23
CA GLN A 642 -19.60 0.67 -22.55
C GLN A 642 -19.59 -0.61 -23.38
N GLN A 643 -19.82 -0.53 -24.69
CA GLN A 643 -19.78 -1.68 -25.60
C GLN A 643 -18.36 -2.30 -25.66
N LEU A 644 -17.32 -1.46 -25.77
CA LEU A 644 -15.92 -1.89 -25.72
C LEU A 644 -15.58 -2.55 -24.38
N ALA A 645 -16.05 -1.99 -23.26
CA ALA A 645 -15.83 -2.56 -21.94
C ALA A 645 -16.53 -3.92 -21.77
N GLU A 646 -17.76 -4.08 -22.27
CA GLU A 646 -18.50 -5.34 -22.20
C GLU A 646 -17.87 -6.42 -23.09
N ALA A 647 -17.53 -6.10 -24.34
CA ALA A 647 -16.84 -7.01 -25.25
C ALA A 647 -15.45 -7.43 -24.72
N ALA A 648 -14.66 -6.50 -24.19
CA ALA A 648 -13.34 -6.79 -23.62
C ALA A 648 -13.41 -7.64 -22.33
N ARG A 649 -14.55 -7.66 -21.63
CA ARG A 649 -14.76 -8.41 -20.38
C ARG A 649 -15.50 -9.73 -20.56
N ALA A 650 -16.21 -9.94 -21.67
CA ALA A 650 -16.84 -11.21 -21.98
C ALA A 650 -15.78 -12.32 -22.13
N VAL A 651 -16.10 -13.52 -21.61
CA VAL A 651 -15.32 -14.74 -21.81
C VAL A 651 -16.20 -15.70 -22.64
N PRO A 652 -15.97 -15.86 -23.94
CA PRO A 652 -16.80 -16.72 -24.78
C PRO A 652 -16.38 -18.19 -24.59
N VAL A 653 -16.91 -18.82 -23.54
CA VAL A 653 -16.55 -20.19 -23.10
C VAL A 653 -16.63 -21.21 -24.25
N GLU A 654 -17.66 -21.13 -25.08
CA GLU A 654 -17.87 -22.02 -26.25
C GLU A 654 -16.85 -21.81 -27.38
N GLN A 655 -16.18 -20.66 -27.43
CA GLN A 655 -15.21 -20.27 -28.46
C GLN A 655 -13.78 -20.10 -27.89
N LEU A 656 -13.52 -20.58 -26.67
CA LEU A 656 -12.26 -20.35 -25.96
C LEU A 656 -11.02 -20.77 -26.78
N SER A 657 -11.08 -21.88 -27.51
CA SER A 657 -10.00 -22.32 -28.41
C SER A 657 -9.72 -21.35 -29.56
N GLN A 658 -10.76 -20.65 -30.07
CA GLN A 658 -10.63 -19.64 -31.11
C GLN A 658 -10.01 -18.35 -30.53
N GLU A 659 -10.41 -17.93 -29.33
CA GLU A 659 -9.76 -16.81 -28.65
C GLU A 659 -8.29 -17.07 -28.33
N ILE A 660 -7.95 -18.28 -27.86
CA ILE A 660 -6.55 -18.67 -27.62
C ILE A 660 -5.75 -18.55 -28.92
N ALA A 661 -6.24 -19.07 -30.05
CA ALA A 661 -5.58 -18.93 -31.34
C ALA A 661 -5.41 -17.45 -31.78
N ILE A 662 -6.42 -16.60 -31.55
CA ILE A 662 -6.34 -15.15 -31.80
C ILE A 662 -5.27 -14.48 -30.93
N TRP A 663 -5.17 -14.85 -29.65
CA TRP A 663 -4.14 -14.32 -28.74
C TRP A 663 -2.74 -14.83 -29.07
N THR A 664 -2.59 -16.10 -29.45
CA THR A 664 -1.33 -16.68 -29.96
C THR A 664 -0.83 -15.90 -31.17
N ALA A 665 -1.67 -15.73 -32.20
CA ALA A 665 -1.30 -14.97 -33.40
C ALA A 665 -0.96 -13.48 -33.11
N LYS A 666 -1.64 -12.87 -32.13
CA LYS A 666 -1.32 -11.50 -31.64
C LYS A 666 0.03 -11.42 -30.94
N LEU A 667 0.48 -12.48 -30.26
CA LEU A 667 1.80 -12.54 -29.61
C LEU A 667 2.89 -12.74 -30.66
N ASP A 668 2.75 -13.75 -31.53
CA ASP A 668 3.72 -14.05 -32.60
C ASP A 668 3.98 -12.81 -33.48
N ALA A 669 2.92 -12.12 -33.91
CA ALA A 669 3.01 -10.90 -34.74
C ALA A 669 3.68 -9.70 -34.05
N LYS A 670 3.85 -9.71 -32.71
CA LYS A 670 4.60 -8.70 -31.95
C LYS A 670 6.05 -9.11 -31.80
N ASP A 671 6.32 -10.36 -31.46
CA ASP A 671 7.68 -10.85 -31.29
C ASP A 671 8.47 -10.92 -32.61
N SER A 672 7.80 -10.98 -33.77
CA SER A 672 8.41 -10.77 -35.10
C SER A 672 8.72 -9.30 -35.44
N LYS A 673 8.20 -8.31 -34.70
CA LYS A 673 8.47 -6.87 -34.93
C LYS A 673 9.50 -6.27 -33.97
N LEU A 674 9.87 -6.99 -32.91
CA LEU A 674 10.74 -6.50 -31.83
C LEU A 674 12.25 -6.66 -32.07
N GLU A 675 12.68 -6.85 -33.32
CA GLU A 675 14.11 -6.81 -33.69
C GLU A 675 14.63 -5.38 -33.89
N TYR A 676 13.75 -4.38 -33.82
CA TYR A 676 14.10 -2.96 -33.83
C TYR A 676 13.44 -2.24 -32.65
N ILE A 677 14.16 -1.27 -32.07
CA ILE A 677 13.76 -0.44 -30.92
C ILE A 677 13.68 -1.22 -29.59
N VAL A 678 14.82 -1.31 -28.91
CA VAL A 678 14.88 -1.24 -27.44
C VAL A 678 15.40 0.15 -27.10
N ASP A 679 14.62 0.91 -26.34
CA ASP A 679 15.01 2.22 -25.81
C ASP A 679 15.07 2.09 -24.28
N ASP A 680 16.27 2.14 -23.70
CA ASP A 680 16.52 1.80 -22.29
C ASP A 680 16.04 2.88 -21.29
N SER A 681 15.41 3.95 -21.79
CA SER A 681 15.21 5.21 -21.04
C SER A 681 13.86 5.37 -20.31
N GLU A 682 13.23 4.28 -19.80
CA GLU A 682 11.99 4.41 -19.02
C GLU A 682 11.83 3.48 -17.78
N MET A 683 12.75 3.61 -16.81
CA MET A 683 12.54 3.16 -15.43
C MET A 683 11.48 4.01 -14.70
N SER A 684 10.21 3.80 -15.03
CA SER A 684 9.07 4.38 -14.32
C SER A 684 9.00 3.87 -12.88
N SER A 685 8.85 4.79 -11.93
CA SER A 685 9.05 4.57 -10.49
C SER A 685 8.03 3.60 -9.87
N ALA A 686 8.48 2.38 -9.59
CA ALA A 686 7.82 1.49 -8.65
C ALA A 686 8.25 1.82 -7.21
N SER A 687 7.30 1.94 -6.29
CA SER A 687 7.56 2.06 -4.86
C SER A 687 7.96 0.70 -4.25
N SER A 688 9.14 0.23 -4.65
CA SER A 688 9.81 -0.98 -4.17
C SER A 688 11.30 -0.68 -4.04
N ASP A 689 11.68 -0.24 -2.83
CA ASP A 689 13.02 0.17 -2.42
C ASP A 689 14.02 -0.97 -2.69
N SER A 690 14.81 -0.82 -3.77
CA SER A 690 15.70 -1.88 -4.28
C SER A 690 17.14 -1.62 -3.81
N PRO A 691 17.88 -2.63 -3.32
CA PRO A 691 19.25 -2.42 -2.87
C PRO A 691 20.19 -2.35 -4.07
N ASP A 692 20.53 -1.13 -4.49
CA ASP A 692 21.50 -0.93 -5.58
C ASP A 692 22.93 -1.35 -5.22
N ARG A 693 23.68 -1.69 -6.27
CA ARG A 693 24.90 -2.50 -6.21
C ARG A 693 26.15 -1.76 -5.72
N ILE A 694 27.09 -2.56 -5.22
CA ILE A 694 28.49 -2.16 -5.00
C ILE A 694 29.18 -1.96 -6.36
N SER A 695 29.99 -0.91 -6.49
CA SER A 695 30.85 -0.69 -7.65
C SER A 695 32.14 -1.52 -7.58
N SER A 696 32.48 -2.21 -8.67
CA SER A 696 33.78 -2.86 -8.88
C SER A 696 34.29 -2.53 -10.28
N GLU A 697 35.59 -2.30 -10.41
CA GLU A 697 36.17 -1.58 -11.55
C GLU A 697 36.46 -2.45 -12.79
N THR A 698 36.51 -1.74 -13.92
CA THR A 698 37.07 -2.06 -15.24
C THR A 698 38.01 -3.27 -15.34
N LEU A 699 37.62 -4.26 -16.14
CA LEU A 699 38.56 -5.13 -16.87
C LEU A 699 38.12 -5.30 -18.33
N ASN A 700 38.93 -4.75 -19.25
CA ASN A 700 38.76 -4.98 -20.68
C ASN A 700 39.35 -6.34 -21.06
N PHE A 701 38.58 -7.18 -21.74
CA PHE A 701 39.12 -8.22 -22.61
C PHE A 701 38.34 -8.26 -23.92
N ALA A 702 39.07 -8.18 -25.03
CA ALA A 702 38.54 -8.38 -26.37
C ALA A 702 39.31 -9.51 -27.03
N MET A 703 38.62 -10.41 -27.73
CA MET A 703 39.00 -10.81 -29.09
C MET A 703 37.92 -11.64 -29.80
N MET A 704 37.85 -11.40 -31.11
CA MET A 704 37.54 -12.33 -32.21
C MET A 704 36.43 -13.38 -32.03
N GLY A 705 35.39 -13.26 -32.87
CA GLY A 705 34.55 -14.39 -33.25
C GLY A 705 35.15 -15.19 -34.42
N LEU A 706 34.52 -16.33 -34.72
CA LEU A 706 34.70 -17.08 -35.97
C LEU A 706 33.32 -17.43 -36.56
N ASN A 707 33.27 -17.58 -37.88
CA ASN A 707 32.08 -17.87 -38.67
C ASN A 707 31.94 -19.37 -39.00
N GLU A 708 30.80 -19.72 -39.63
CA GLU A 708 30.60 -20.91 -40.51
C GLU A 708 30.63 -22.30 -39.84
N SER A 709 29.72 -23.25 -40.07
CA SER A 709 28.88 -23.52 -41.25
C SER A 709 27.95 -24.72 -41.00
N PHE A 710 27.01 -24.95 -41.95
CA PHE A 710 26.07 -26.06 -42.07
C PHE A 710 26.64 -27.48 -41.87
N ILE A 711 25.84 -28.37 -41.25
CA ILE A 711 25.38 -29.63 -41.89
C ILE A 711 23.89 -29.84 -41.54
N ASP A 712 23.03 -30.09 -42.53
CA ASP A 712 21.66 -30.61 -42.36
C ASP A 712 21.71 -32.14 -42.23
N ASN A 713 20.98 -32.73 -41.29
CA ASN A 713 20.74 -34.18 -41.27
C ASN A 713 19.44 -34.54 -40.54
N ARG A 714 18.38 -34.67 -41.34
CA ARG A 714 17.04 -35.08 -40.88
C ARG A 714 17.04 -36.55 -40.46
N ASN A 715 16.42 -36.86 -39.33
CA ASN A 715 15.91 -38.20 -39.03
C ASN A 715 14.49 -38.09 -38.48
N HIS A 716 13.54 -38.77 -39.11
CA HIS A 716 12.20 -38.95 -38.58
C HIS A 716 12.24 -39.94 -37.41
N ILE A 717 11.64 -39.56 -36.27
CA ILE A 717 11.26 -40.48 -35.19
C ILE A 717 9.83 -40.08 -34.76
N ASP A 718 8.98 -41.07 -34.53
CA ASP A 718 7.53 -40.88 -34.38
C ASP A 718 7.11 -40.18 -33.08
N ILE A 719 5.98 -39.46 -33.14
CA ILE A 719 5.38 -38.73 -32.02
C ILE A 719 4.36 -39.64 -31.28
N PRO A 720 4.56 -39.97 -30.00
CA PRO A 720 3.53 -40.61 -29.18
C PRO A 720 2.55 -39.57 -28.63
N SER A 721 1.27 -39.66 -28.96
CA SER A 721 0.24 -38.78 -28.40
C SER A 721 -0.07 -39.13 -26.94
N TYR A 722 0.31 -38.28 -25.99
CA TYR A 722 -0.03 -38.47 -24.57
C TYR A 722 -1.40 -37.85 -24.24
N LYS A 723 -2.30 -38.68 -23.71
CA LYS A 723 -3.65 -38.28 -23.26
C LYS A 723 -3.57 -37.60 -21.89
N LEU A 724 -4.44 -36.62 -21.65
CA LEU A 724 -4.74 -36.15 -20.29
C LEU A 724 -5.22 -37.34 -19.43
N VAL A 725 -4.64 -37.47 -18.24
CA VAL A 725 -5.08 -38.43 -17.22
C VAL A 725 -5.96 -37.70 -16.21
N SER A 726 -7.25 -37.99 -16.22
CA SER A 726 -8.17 -37.58 -15.15
C SER A 726 -8.11 -38.55 -13.98
N ALA A 727 -8.11 -38.03 -12.75
CA ALA A 727 -8.10 -38.85 -11.53
C ALA A 727 -9.50 -39.46 -11.26
N PRO A 728 -9.59 -40.66 -10.67
CA PRO A 728 -10.86 -41.38 -10.51
C PRO A 728 -11.67 -40.93 -9.28
N VAL A 729 -13.01 -40.98 -9.41
CA VAL A 729 -13.98 -40.75 -8.33
C VAL A 729 -14.41 -42.11 -7.74
N PRO A 730 -14.45 -42.28 -6.40
CA PRO A 730 -14.89 -43.52 -5.77
C PRO A 730 -16.42 -43.71 -5.81
N PRO A 731 -16.93 -44.96 -5.89
CA PRO A 731 -18.36 -45.23 -6.10
C PRO A 731 -19.19 -45.20 -4.82
N VAL A 732 -20.40 -44.65 -4.89
CA VAL A 732 -21.44 -44.73 -3.85
C VAL A 732 -22.44 -45.84 -4.19
N GLN A 733 -22.66 -46.77 -3.26
CA GLN A 733 -23.68 -47.81 -3.40
C GLN A 733 -25.10 -47.26 -3.20
N ARG A 734 -26.04 -47.64 -4.06
CA ARG A 734 -27.49 -47.65 -3.78
C ARG A 734 -28.13 -48.91 -4.37
N GLN A 735 -29.08 -49.49 -3.62
CA GLN A 735 -29.86 -50.68 -4.00
C GLN A 735 -31.34 -50.29 -4.24
N GLY A 736 -32.09 -51.13 -4.97
CA GLY A 736 -33.52 -50.96 -5.26
C GLY A 736 -33.79 -50.12 -6.52
N LEU A 737 -33.97 -50.70 -7.72
CA LEU A 737 -35.08 -51.55 -8.21
C LEU A 737 -36.43 -50.82 -8.35
N ASN A 738 -36.76 -50.38 -9.57
CA ASN A 738 -37.77 -51.09 -10.40
C ASN A 738 -37.80 -50.59 -11.87
N PHE A 739 -38.19 -51.50 -12.78
CA PHE A 739 -38.41 -51.33 -14.23
C PHE A 739 -39.91 -51.11 -14.53
N PRO A 740 -40.43 -50.89 -15.79
CA PRO A 740 -39.84 -51.01 -17.15
C PRO A 740 -39.80 -49.68 -17.97
N ALA A 741 -38.88 -49.49 -18.93
CA ALA A 741 -38.87 -49.93 -20.35
C ALA A 741 -40.02 -49.36 -21.22
N ILE A 742 -39.80 -48.82 -22.43
CA ILE A 742 -39.43 -49.56 -23.67
C ILE A 742 -38.86 -48.64 -24.80
N ARG A 743 -37.91 -49.18 -25.58
CA ARG A 743 -37.45 -48.87 -26.97
C ARG A 743 -37.18 -47.42 -27.46
N THR A 744 -35.92 -47.25 -27.86
CA THR A 744 -35.40 -46.61 -29.08
C THR A 744 -36.31 -46.63 -30.34
N MET A 745 -36.31 -45.55 -31.14
CA MET A 745 -35.47 -45.46 -32.36
C MET A 745 -35.45 -44.07 -33.06
N ASN A 746 -34.45 -43.94 -33.93
CA ASN A 746 -33.91 -42.80 -34.70
C ASN A 746 -34.86 -41.96 -35.58
N SER A 747 -34.33 -40.80 -36.00
CA SER A 747 -34.47 -40.13 -37.33
C SER A 747 -35.87 -39.69 -37.80
N HIS A 748 -36.08 -38.43 -38.19
CA HIS A 748 -35.38 -37.79 -39.32
C HIS A 748 -35.32 -36.25 -39.23
N SER A 749 -34.40 -35.66 -39.98
CA SER A 749 -34.38 -34.22 -40.32
C SER A 749 -35.42 -33.90 -41.40
N LEU A 750 -36.06 -32.72 -41.32
CA LEU A 750 -36.30 -31.78 -42.43
C LEU A 750 -37.09 -30.54 -41.94
N GLU A 751 -36.38 -29.43 -41.80
CA GLU A 751 -36.56 -28.16 -42.52
C GLU A 751 -37.95 -27.66 -43.00
N ILE A 752 -38.04 -26.31 -43.04
CA ILE A 752 -38.90 -25.43 -43.89
C ILE A 752 -40.19 -24.81 -43.27
N GLU A 753 -40.02 -23.50 -43.00
CA GLU A 753 -40.91 -22.34 -43.21
C GLU A 753 -42.32 -22.21 -42.56
N ILE A 754 -42.37 -21.26 -41.62
CA ILE A 754 -43.12 -19.99 -41.72
C ILE A 754 -44.50 -20.04 -42.40
N HIS A 755 -45.55 -19.71 -41.62
CA HIS A 755 -46.56 -18.78 -42.13
C HIS A 755 -47.11 -17.86 -41.02
N LYS A 756 -47.37 -16.60 -41.38
CA LYS A 756 -48.03 -15.60 -40.52
C LYS A 756 -49.54 -15.63 -40.75
N THR A 757 -50.32 -15.55 -39.68
CA THR A 757 -51.68 -14.96 -39.68
C THR A 757 -51.99 -14.40 -38.28
N SER A 758 -52.97 -13.50 -38.19
CA SER A 758 -53.20 -12.64 -37.03
C SER A 758 -54.70 -12.49 -36.70
N THR A 759 -54.96 -11.80 -35.58
CA THR A 759 -56.24 -11.18 -35.13
C THR A 759 -57.22 -11.98 -34.26
N ASN A 760 -57.91 -11.18 -33.42
CA ASN A 760 -59.25 -11.36 -32.83
C ASN A 760 -59.47 -12.09 -31.49
N SER A 761 -59.54 -11.24 -30.45
CA SER A 761 -60.69 -11.03 -29.53
C SER A 761 -61.06 -12.03 -28.41
N LEU A 762 -61.05 -11.46 -27.19
CA LEU A 762 -61.80 -11.80 -25.96
C LEU A 762 -63.25 -12.26 -26.19
N PRO A 763 -63.85 -12.98 -25.23
CA PRO A 763 -64.70 -12.25 -24.27
C PRO A 763 -64.51 -12.59 -22.78
N SER A 764 -64.94 -11.63 -21.95
CA SER A 764 -64.83 -11.51 -20.50
C SER A 764 -65.69 -12.47 -19.65
N MET A 765 -65.37 -12.55 -18.35
CA MET A 765 -66.41 -12.58 -17.30
C MET A 765 -65.93 -11.84 -16.03
N ASN A 766 -66.84 -11.11 -15.37
CA ASN A 766 -66.55 -10.25 -14.21
C ASN A 766 -67.20 -10.81 -12.93
N ILE A 767 -66.61 -10.56 -11.76
CA ILE A 767 -67.37 -10.25 -10.52
C ILE A 767 -66.67 -9.10 -9.76
N LEU A 768 -67.44 -8.04 -9.51
CA LEU A 768 -67.30 -6.99 -8.48
C LEU A 768 -68.73 -6.78 -7.89
N PRO A 769 -68.96 -6.15 -6.71
CA PRO A 769 -68.63 -4.75 -6.40
C PRO A 769 -68.14 -4.59 -4.92
N ASP A 770 -68.10 -3.44 -4.19
CA ASP A 770 -68.64 -2.06 -4.28
C ASP A 770 -67.58 -1.07 -3.73
N ASN A 771 -67.29 0.10 -4.35
CA ASN A 771 -67.92 1.44 -4.18
C ASN A 771 -67.73 2.11 -2.80
N THR A 772 -67.50 3.43 -2.65
CA THR A 772 -67.41 4.60 -3.58
C THR A 772 -66.30 5.59 -3.06
N GLN A 773 -66.07 6.87 -3.42
CA GLN A 773 -66.70 7.96 -4.22
C GLN A 773 -65.54 8.90 -4.68
N SER A 774 -65.49 9.42 -5.93
CA SER A 774 -66.01 10.74 -6.42
C SER A 774 -65.22 12.00 -5.95
N THR A 775 -64.89 13.01 -6.78
CA THR A 775 -65.29 13.30 -8.19
C THR A 775 -64.37 14.32 -8.92
N SER A 776 -64.29 14.24 -10.27
CA SER A 776 -64.07 15.30 -11.33
C SER A 776 -62.98 16.39 -11.16
N ALA A 777 -61.97 16.53 -12.05
CA ALA A 777 -61.97 17.12 -13.43
C ALA A 777 -61.93 18.68 -13.44
N VAL A 778 -61.48 19.44 -14.47
CA VAL A 778 -61.35 19.27 -15.94
C VAL A 778 -60.01 19.90 -16.47
N GLU A 779 -59.70 19.69 -17.76
CA GLU A 779 -58.61 20.29 -18.56
C GLU A 779 -58.70 21.83 -18.72
N ASP A 780 -57.58 22.52 -19.03
CA ASP A 780 -57.35 23.22 -20.33
C ASP A 780 -55.88 23.73 -20.45
N SER A 781 -55.57 24.62 -21.40
CA SER A 781 -54.27 24.78 -22.06
C SER A 781 -53.80 26.24 -22.29
N PHE A 782 -52.58 26.39 -22.89
CA PHE A 782 -51.94 27.58 -23.53
C PHE A 782 -50.74 28.32 -22.87
N ARG A 783 -49.62 28.27 -23.61
CA ARG A 783 -48.57 29.28 -23.94
C ARG A 783 -48.20 30.44 -22.97
N SER A 784 -46.93 30.37 -22.50
CA SER A 784 -45.81 31.28 -22.84
C SER A 784 -45.96 32.83 -22.79
N THR A 785 -45.13 33.50 -21.97
CA THR A 785 -44.30 34.68 -22.38
C THR A 785 -43.05 34.93 -21.50
N ASN A 786 -42.04 35.57 -22.12
CA ASN A 786 -40.66 35.80 -21.67
C ASN A 786 -40.42 36.91 -20.60
N ALA A 787 -39.17 36.94 -20.09
CA ALA A 787 -38.28 38.11 -19.92
C ALA A 787 -38.36 39.09 -18.70
N SER A 788 -37.57 38.76 -17.66
CA SER A 788 -36.34 39.48 -17.19
C SER A 788 -36.28 41.00 -16.83
N SER A 789 -35.45 41.29 -15.80
CA SER A 789 -34.87 42.60 -15.34
C SER A 789 -35.84 43.55 -14.60
N GLY A 790 -35.45 44.34 -13.58
CA GLY A 790 -34.17 44.54 -12.83
C GLY A 790 -34.44 45.12 -11.42
N PHE A 791 -33.52 45.73 -10.64
CA PHE A 791 -32.08 46.01 -10.81
C PHE A 791 -31.33 46.07 -9.43
N LEU A 792 -30.68 47.18 -9.03
CA LEU A 792 -29.85 47.38 -7.80
C LEU A 792 -29.97 48.82 -7.25
N THR A 793 -29.74 49.03 -5.93
CA THR A 793 -28.82 50.07 -5.36
C THR A 793 -28.59 50.00 -3.82
N ASP A 794 -27.44 49.42 -3.43
CA ASP A 794 -26.36 49.89 -2.52
C ASP A 794 -26.46 50.74 -1.21
N LEU A 795 -25.39 50.57 -0.40
CA LEU A 795 -24.72 51.46 0.58
C LEU A 795 -25.13 51.58 2.09
N LYS A 796 -24.31 52.30 2.89
CA LYS A 796 -23.83 51.90 4.25
C LYS A 796 -23.87 52.97 5.39
N ALA A 797 -23.80 52.46 6.64
CA ALA A 797 -23.32 53.07 7.91
C ALA A 797 -24.31 54.02 8.67
N SER A 798 -24.18 54.34 9.97
CA SER A 798 -23.07 54.17 10.95
C SER A 798 -23.49 54.22 12.45
N SER A 799 -22.51 54.03 13.38
CA SER A 799 -22.41 54.61 14.75
C SER A 799 -22.93 53.91 16.06
N ARG A 800 -22.02 53.12 16.68
CA ARG A 800 -21.47 53.18 18.09
C ARG A 800 -22.31 53.54 19.37
N LYS A 801 -22.00 52.79 20.46
CA LYS A 801 -22.07 53.09 21.95
C LYS A 801 -23.47 53.01 22.64
N THR A 802 -23.67 52.73 23.95
CA THR A 802 -22.79 52.50 25.15
C THR A 802 -23.47 51.74 26.35
N ASN A 803 -22.66 51.06 27.19
CA ASN A 803 -22.72 50.90 28.68
C ASN A 803 -23.91 50.32 29.52
N ARG A 804 -23.56 49.27 30.31
CA ARG A 804 -23.66 49.08 31.80
C ARG A 804 -24.98 48.80 32.58
N HIS A 805 -24.88 47.75 33.43
CA HIS A 805 -25.40 47.51 34.80
C HIS A 805 -26.89 47.75 35.18
N ASN A 806 -27.55 46.72 35.75
CA ASN A 806 -27.78 46.60 37.21
C ASN A 806 -28.45 45.27 37.66
N SER A 807 -28.27 44.95 38.95
CA SER A 807 -29.03 43.95 39.78
C SER A 807 -29.86 44.74 40.83
N PRO A 808 -30.51 44.18 41.89
CA PRO A 808 -30.77 42.77 42.30
C PRO A 808 -32.25 42.50 42.74
N GLY A 809 -32.55 41.36 43.41
CA GLY A 809 -33.65 41.31 44.42
C GLY A 809 -34.53 40.03 44.55
N GLU A 810 -34.34 39.29 45.66
CA GLU A 810 -35.35 38.64 46.53
C GLU A 810 -36.24 37.40 46.17
N ASN A 811 -35.99 36.33 46.96
CA ASN A 811 -36.94 35.53 47.78
C ASN A 811 -37.78 34.34 47.20
N ILE A 812 -38.17 33.43 48.12
CA ILE A 812 -38.43 31.98 47.96
C ILE A 812 -39.63 31.53 48.83
N PRO A 813 -40.44 30.50 48.44
CA PRO A 813 -40.60 29.33 49.34
C PRO A 813 -40.75 27.93 48.68
N SER A 814 -40.18 26.91 49.37
CA SER A 814 -40.57 25.48 49.50
C SER A 814 -40.66 24.51 48.29
N ASP A 815 -39.61 23.66 48.12
CA ASP A 815 -39.52 22.23 48.52
C ASP A 815 -40.64 21.19 48.20
N PRO A 816 -40.35 19.84 48.19
CA PRO A 816 -39.05 19.14 48.34
C PRO A 816 -38.75 17.99 47.32
N VAL A 817 -37.50 17.47 47.37
CA VAL A 817 -37.08 16.03 47.47
C VAL A 817 -35.67 15.82 46.87
N THR A 818 -34.86 14.96 47.48
CA THR A 818 -33.39 15.12 47.54
C THR A 818 -32.55 14.12 46.74
N ILE A 819 -31.34 14.56 46.37
CA ILE A 819 -30.17 13.72 45.99
C ILE A 819 -29.57 13.03 47.24
N PRO A 820 -28.48 12.24 47.17
CA PRO A 820 -27.16 12.83 47.53
C PRO A 820 -25.93 12.22 46.81
N THR A 821 -24.74 12.83 47.05
CA THR A 821 -23.44 12.48 46.47
C THR A 821 -22.26 12.58 47.47
N SER A 822 -21.42 11.54 47.59
CA SER A 822 -20.01 11.58 48.10
C SER A 822 -19.81 12.12 49.56
N PRO A 823 -18.57 12.34 50.12
CA PRO A 823 -17.19 11.90 49.80
C PRO A 823 -16.30 11.36 51.00
N LEU A 824 -15.14 10.74 50.67
CA LEU A 824 -13.79 10.70 51.32
C LEU A 824 -13.51 10.60 52.86
N SER A 825 -12.69 9.59 53.25
CA SER A 825 -11.51 9.58 54.22
C SER A 825 -11.71 9.89 55.73
N PRO A 826 -10.99 9.30 56.75
CA PRO A 826 -9.60 8.77 56.77
C PRO A 826 -9.31 7.48 57.63
N ASN A 827 -8.05 7.24 58.07
CA ASN A 827 -7.51 6.07 58.81
C ASN A 827 -7.74 6.07 60.35
N GLU A 828 -7.74 4.89 61.02
CA GLU A 828 -6.61 4.38 61.86
C GLU A 828 -6.85 3.02 62.62
N LEU A 829 -5.72 2.34 62.89
CA LEU A 829 -5.33 1.12 63.67
C LEU A 829 -6.29 0.35 64.65
N ALA A 830 -6.25 -1.00 64.62
CA ALA A 830 -5.57 -1.90 65.61
C ALA A 830 -6.23 -3.30 65.93
N ASN A 831 -5.44 -4.39 65.82
CA ASN A 831 -5.47 -5.70 66.54
C ASN A 831 -6.79 -6.55 66.61
N LEU A 832 -6.80 -7.89 66.46
CA LEU A 832 -5.98 -8.90 67.16
C LEU A 832 -5.72 -10.22 66.36
N GLU A 833 -4.75 -10.98 66.89
CA GLU A 833 -4.30 -12.37 66.64
C GLU A 833 -5.25 -13.44 66.01
N ASN A 834 -4.72 -14.33 65.14
CA ASN A 834 -4.15 -15.63 65.60
C ASN A 834 -3.38 -16.48 64.55
N LYS A 835 -2.82 -17.62 64.99
CA LYS A 835 -1.75 -18.43 64.34
C LYS A 835 -2.21 -19.47 63.29
N PRO A 836 -1.31 -19.88 62.36
CA PRO A 836 -1.54 -20.98 61.40
C PRO A 836 -1.38 -22.39 62.05
N ARG A 837 -1.79 -23.45 61.32
CA ARG A 837 -1.56 -24.85 61.71
C ARG A 837 -1.03 -25.74 60.58
N VAL A 838 -0.22 -26.73 60.96
CA VAL A 838 0.48 -27.70 60.11
C VAL A 838 0.23 -29.13 60.60
N LEU A 839 0.08 -30.08 59.68
CA LEU A 839 0.20 -31.54 59.83
C LEU A 839 0.93 -32.05 58.57
N LYS A 840 2.02 -32.86 58.54
CA LYS A 840 2.55 -34.01 59.32
C LYS A 840 1.65 -35.26 59.27
N GLY A 841 2.09 -36.49 58.97
CA GLY A 841 3.38 -37.08 58.50
C GLY A 841 3.08 -38.32 57.62
N LYS A 842 3.95 -39.29 57.24
CA LYS A 842 5.34 -39.75 57.55
C LYS A 842 6.00 -40.20 56.21
N ILE A 843 7.32 -40.26 56.00
CA ILE A 843 8.43 -41.12 56.53
C ILE A 843 8.27 -42.64 56.27
N SER A 844 9.16 -43.17 55.41
CA SER A 844 9.73 -44.54 55.42
C SER A 844 11.12 -44.50 54.72
N GLU A 845 11.91 -45.58 54.78
CA GLU A 845 13.39 -45.52 54.66
C GLU A 845 14.00 -46.15 53.38
N GLN A 846 15.34 -46.17 53.31
CA GLN A 846 16.22 -46.65 52.20
C GLN A 846 16.45 -48.20 52.28
N PRO A 847 17.45 -48.88 51.63
CA PRO A 847 18.51 -48.46 50.68
C PRO A 847 18.80 -49.45 49.51
N THR A 848 20.01 -49.36 48.91
CA THR A 848 20.70 -50.28 47.96
C THR A 848 20.38 -50.15 46.46
N LYS A 849 21.22 -50.61 45.52
CA LYS A 849 22.69 -50.38 45.29
C LYS A 849 23.09 -50.88 43.87
N THR A 850 24.23 -50.42 43.36
CA THR A 850 25.15 -51.08 42.38
C THR A 850 24.76 -51.39 40.91
N GLN A 851 25.62 -50.90 40.00
CA GLN A 851 26.22 -51.57 38.82
C GLN A 851 25.48 -51.66 37.45
N SER A 852 26.13 -51.65 36.26
CA SER A 852 27.32 -50.93 35.72
C SER A 852 27.71 -51.39 34.28
N TRP A 853 28.57 -50.62 33.57
CA TRP A 853 29.30 -50.91 32.30
C TRP A 853 28.47 -50.86 30.98
N ASN A 854 29.00 -50.53 29.79
CA ASN A 854 30.34 -50.07 29.34
C ASN A 854 30.22 -48.69 28.61
N THR A 855 31.17 -47.75 28.47
CA THR A 855 32.65 -47.65 28.25
C THR A 855 33.21 -47.96 26.85
N PHE A 856 33.90 -46.97 26.25
CA PHE A 856 35.07 -46.94 25.32
C PHE A 856 35.02 -45.58 24.55
N THR A 857 36.06 -44.75 24.35
CA THR A 857 37.46 -44.68 24.86
C THR A 857 37.99 -43.23 24.69
N GLN A 858 39.00 -42.83 25.49
CA GLN A 858 39.79 -41.61 25.26
C GLN A 858 41.07 -41.89 24.45
N SER A 859 41.70 -40.85 23.91
CA SER A 859 43.14 -40.80 23.60
C SER A 859 43.70 -39.41 23.93
N HIS A 860 44.86 -39.37 24.60
CA HIS A 860 45.58 -38.16 25.00
C HIS A 860 46.99 -38.15 24.36
N CYS A 861 47.58 -36.97 24.17
CA CYS A 861 49.03 -36.82 24.09
C CYS A 861 49.48 -35.53 24.79
N VAL A 862 50.77 -35.42 25.12
CA VAL A 862 51.32 -34.49 26.15
C VAL A 862 52.72 -34.02 25.74
N LEU A 863 53.24 -32.97 26.43
CA LEU A 863 54.61 -32.40 26.41
C LEU A 863 54.82 -31.25 25.40
N SER A 864 55.69 -30.26 25.64
CA SER A 864 56.70 -30.10 26.70
C SER A 864 56.85 -28.65 27.24
N LYS A 865 57.74 -28.44 28.22
CA LYS A 865 58.01 -27.15 28.90
C LYS A 865 59.23 -26.42 28.30
N LYS A 866 59.27 -25.08 28.42
CA LYS A 866 60.49 -24.33 28.80
C LYS A 866 60.17 -22.91 29.31
N ALA A 867 61.11 -22.30 30.05
CA ALA A 867 60.92 -21.02 30.73
C ALA A 867 62.26 -20.25 30.90
N ARG A 868 62.18 -18.91 30.98
CA ARG A 868 63.13 -17.93 31.58
C ARG A 868 62.42 -16.55 31.53
N GLN A 869 62.18 -15.86 32.65
CA GLN A 869 63.09 -14.98 33.42
C GLN A 869 63.43 -13.67 32.70
N GLY A 870 63.09 -12.53 33.33
CA GLY A 870 63.52 -11.18 32.91
C GLY A 870 62.58 -10.04 33.34
N SER A 871 62.79 -9.50 34.55
CA SER A 871 62.37 -8.12 34.93
C SER A 871 63.65 -7.31 35.24
N PRO A 872 63.59 -5.96 35.34
CA PRO A 872 63.18 -5.33 36.61
C PRO A 872 62.47 -3.95 36.52
N HIS A 873 61.81 -3.61 37.65
CA HIS A 873 61.53 -2.30 38.26
C HIS A 873 61.67 -0.97 37.48
N ALA A 874 60.62 -0.13 37.56
CA ALA A 874 60.54 1.01 38.51
C ALA A 874 59.13 1.66 38.53
N ALA A 875 58.73 2.53 39.47
CA ALA A 875 58.70 2.41 40.94
C ALA A 875 57.97 3.61 41.59
N PHE A 876 56.84 3.38 42.28
CA PHE A 876 56.14 4.33 43.18
C PHE A 876 55.60 5.63 42.51
N GLN A 877 54.74 6.45 43.12
CA GLN A 877 54.39 6.60 44.55
C GLN A 877 52.88 6.89 44.77
N GLU A 878 52.34 6.44 45.90
CA GLU A 878 51.00 6.79 46.38
C GLU A 878 51.00 8.14 47.13
N ASP A 879 49.88 8.86 47.11
CA ASP A 879 49.52 9.73 48.23
C ASP A 879 47.99 9.81 48.40
N SER A 880 47.52 10.22 49.58
CA SER A 880 46.12 10.00 50.02
C SER A 880 45.41 11.27 50.49
N ILE A 881 44.05 11.27 50.50
CA ILE A 881 43.18 11.72 51.61
C ILE A 881 41.68 11.82 51.19
N ARG A 882 40.87 10.97 51.84
CA ARG A 882 39.45 11.09 52.29
C ARG A 882 38.29 11.46 51.32
N PRO A 883 37.04 11.00 51.63
CA PRO A 883 35.88 11.15 50.75
C PRO A 883 35.08 12.44 51.00
N TRP A 884 34.26 12.83 50.01
CA TRP A 884 33.25 13.89 50.12
C TRP A 884 31.85 13.37 49.77
N HIS A 885 30.83 13.94 50.43
CA HIS A 885 29.43 13.58 50.24
C HIS A 885 28.86 14.13 48.92
N PHE A 886 27.94 13.38 48.31
CA PHE A 886 27.09 13.89 47.24
C PHE A 886 25.90 14.66 47.83
N GLU A 887 25.88 15.98 47.64
CA GLU A 887 24.66 16.79 47.72
C GLU A 887 24.34 17.46 46.36
N LYS A 888 23.13 18.01 46.25
CA LYS A 888 22.58 18.53 45.00
C LYS A 888 23.11 19.94 44.69
N GLY A 889 23.43 20.20 43.43
CA GLY A 889 23.14 21.51 42.83
C GLY A 889 24.23 22.15 41.96
N SER A 890 23.83 22.44 40.72
CA SER A 890 24.28 23.53 39.84
C SER A 890 25.74 23.64 39.36
N SER A 891 25.87 24.31 38.20
CA SER A 891 27.08 24.96 37.67
C SER A 891 28.36 24.11 37.45
N LEU A 892 28.37 23.28 36.40
CA LEU A 892 29.57 23.13 35.57
C LEU A 892 29.27 22.84 34.09
N GLY A 893 28.39 23.64 33.48
CA GLY A 893 27.93 23.51 32.09
C GLY A 893 28.23 24.72 31.21
N ARG A 894 29.49 25.19 31.15
CA ARG A 894 29.89 26.34 30.30
C ARG A 894 31.30 26.16 29.71
N ARG A 895 31.41 25.60 28.48
CA ARG A 895 32.50 25.85 27.49
C ARG A 895 32.42 25.00 26.19
N VAL A 896 31.25 24.90 25.54
CA VAL A 896 31.14 24.37 24.15
C VAL A 896 30.03 25.10 23.37
N PHE A 897 30.06 26.43 23.27
CA PHE A 897 28.95 27.19 22.63
C PHE A 897 29.33 28.47 21.87
N GLU A 898 30.62 28.72 21.62
CA GLU A 898 31.09 29.87 20.80
C GLU A 898 31.55 29.44 19.40
N GLU A 899 32.25 28.32 19.26
CA GLU A 899 32.93 27.93 18.00
C GLU A 899 32.02 27.37 16.89
N ILE A 900 30.71 27.22 17.12
CA ILE A 900 29.74 26.80 16.09
C ILE A 900 28.97 27.99 15.49
N LYS A 901 29.00 29.18 16.14
CA LYS A 901 28.31 30.39 15.64
C LYS A 901 29.06 31.13 14.54
N SER A 902 30.35 30.86 14.33
CA SER A 902 31.17 31.55 13.32
C SER A 902 30.92 31.10 11.88
N VAL A 903 30.46 29.85 11.66
CA VAL A 903 30.27 29.28 10.32
C VAL A 903 28.92 29.64 9.69
N VAL A 904 27.88 29.89 10.50
CA VAL A 904 26.50 30.14 10.02
C VAL A 904 26.23 31.63 9.74
N ASN A 905 27.05 32.54 10.29
CA ASN A 905 26.84 33.99 10.18
C ASN A 905 27.52 34.66 8.96
N PHE A 906 28.19 33.91 8.07
CA PHE A 906 28.88 34.50 6.90
C PHE A 906 28.04 34.52 5.60
N VAL A 907 26.89 33.83 5.57
CA VAL A 907 26.08 33.63 4.34
C VAL A 907 24.85 34.56 4.26
N ASN A 908 24.47 35.23 5.36
CA ASN A 908 23.21 35.98 5.46
C ASN A 908 23.36 37.51 5.34
N PHE A 909 24.20 38.03 4.44
CA PHE A 909 24.36 39.50 4.28
C PHE A 909 24.44 40.06 2.83
N GLU A 910 24.45 39.24 1.77
CA GLU A 910 24.42 39.73 0.37
C GLU A 910 23.23 39.20 -0.46
N LEU A 911 22.07 38.99 0.18
CA LEU A 911 20.79 38.73 -0.51
C LEU A 911 19.70 39.75 -0.13
N PHE A 912 20.10 41.03 -0.04
CA PHE A 912 19.16 42.15 0.05
C PHE A 912 19.66 43.38 -0.73
N ARG A 913 19.87 43.20 -2.03
CA ARG A 913 20.02 44.30 -2.99
C ARG A 913 19.54 43.92 -4.39
#